data_AF-A0A7C6NUX5-F1
#
_entry.id   AF-A0A7C6NUX5-F1
#
_cell.length_a   1.000
_cell.length_b   1.000
_cell.length_c   1.000
_cell.angle_alpha   90.00
_cell.angle_beta   90.00
_cell.angle_gamma   90.00
#
_symmetry.space_group_name_H-M   'P 1'
#
loop_
_entity.id
_entity.type
_entity.pdbx_description
1 polymer ?
#
loop_
_entity_poly.entity_id
_entity_poly.type
_entity_poly.pdbx_seq_one_letter_code
_entity_poly.pdbx_strand_id
1 'polypeptide(L)'
;MKKEMKDWKALQDRLATVADDKLRVLLDSCEVQFDGQYQINASYSDYSRLCQYYPLLETVVHDNLGKHVRLNLKQSVPMGTYYDDSIIGDLALDFELGANSVSDAILRPESIAAVPSYTLRFVPYVGANAVLIATALRQAFYRASRETGADQLYPKYGDSVKIDVRGLLKSLGGAISRASFFRVFKHGDMDWFVTRGEPMHRVKNGQVQREANTYHYRGILLTPGDACDLYDWLIRNNLSEQPIAVLSHLLDTRRDEILTFPFRVPDAEKDIAFDQPASTHEIIEKALGNQKLDPTLAGLADRVAMHLVRPESFLAVPWYWFHKVLPTLGTDLGVLYLMCKNCCYVDWAHGKDRNSFWVPGGLTSLQAWIRNDSLPKQIPHAEQSQRGRPRKENINQDSAYTRNWRETKRQLASEYLCRIETRQSETGTDWKLQVNDVQLTAADESLKQAIYGFIYAPPKQIAGLPMQELMQSPEFQQSLLANAKVNPAQLCHFETLAKEGICNNDTLAHGLICHFDTFVDGLNYYFETLVEAGICQFETILNILFKLKYASFFNKNTEFQPHTAVTDDDEDDFCNADILSQVVENEEMNSDWDYQSLFSVLDKTYQEQIRLWKLEKITIAWAVQACFSLNIHQPWSLAIRRAIDLRKAPGGPAMRMAELPMYKFKELVESTYHRMEANYFNPLQLTMSGGQDLLDLLEMFDNVEDQKRALRRMRDTFGLFSPDND
;
A
#
# COMPACT_ATOMS: atom_id res chain seq x y z
N MET A 1 -19.14 -29.27 12.35
CA MET A 1 -17.74 -28.81 12.54
C MET A 1 -16.67 -29.84 12.23
N LYS A 2 -16.53 -30.97 12.96
CA LYS A 2 -15.40 -31.92 12.73
C LYS A 2 -15.33 -32.55 11.32
N LYS A 3 -16.49 -32.76 10.68
CA LYS A 3 -16.58 -33.27 9.30
C LYS A 3 -16.11 -32.21 8.28
N GLU A 4 -16.69 -31.01 8.35
CA GLU A 4 -16.34 -29.87 7.47
C GLU A 4 -14.85 -29.49 7.56
N MET A 5 -14.24 -29.48 8.76
CA MET A 5 -12.80 -29.21 8.89
C MET A 5 -11.92 -30.33 8.29
N LYS A 6 -12.43 -31.57 8.22
CA LYS A 6 -11.73 -32.69 7.56
C LYS A 6 -11.86 -32.59 6.05
N ASP A 7 -13.02 -32.17 5.56
CA ASP A 7 -13.29 -31.95 4.14
C ASP A 7 -12.49 -30.74 3.61
N TRP A 8 -12.32 -29.69 4.42
CA TRP A 8 -11.40 -28.57 4.14
C TRP A 8 -9.95 -29.01 3.95
N LYS A 9 -9.42 -29.84 4.85
CA LYS A 9 -8.04 -30.34 4.74
C LYS A 9 -7.82 -31.17 3.47
N ALA A 10 -8.81 -31.98 3.08
CA ALA A 10 -8.75 -32.73 1.83
C ALA A 10 -8.82 -31.83 0.58
N LEU A 11 -9.43 -30.65 0.71
CA LEU A 11 -9.54 -29.65 -0.34
C LEU A 11 -8.29 -28.74 -0.43
N GLN A 12 -7.59 -28.47 0.69
CA GLN A 12 -6.32 -27.73 0.69
C GLN A 12 -5.25 -28.40 -0.17
N ASP A 13 -5.14 -29.73 -0.12
CA ASP A 13 -4.19 -30.49 -0.96
C ASP A 13 -4.51 -30.36 -2.46
N ARG A 14 -5.79 -30.18 -2.81
CA ARG A 14 -6.25 -29.95 -4.19
C ARG A 14 -6.08 -28.51 -4.65
N LEU A 15 -6.32 -27.55 -3.75
CA LEU A 15 -6.07 -26.12 -4.02
C LEU A 15 -4.60 -25.85 -4.35
N ALA A 16 -3.68 -26.51 -3.64
CA ALA A 16 -2.25 -26.43 -3.90
C ALA A 16 -1.84 -27.02 -5.27
N THR A 17 -2.56 -28.03 -5.77
CA THR A 17 -2.28 -28.63 -7.09
C THR A 17 -2.84 -27.83 -8.26
N VAL A 18 -3.87 -27.02 -8.04
CA VAL A 18 -4.53 -26.21 -9.08
C VAL A 18 -3.92 -24.79 -9.20
N ALA A 19 -3.40 -24.23 -8.11
CA ALA A 19 -2.82 -22.89 -8.08
C ALA A 19 -1.29 -22.89 -8.20
N ASP A 20 -0.59 -22.91 -7.07
CA ASP A 20 0.86 -23.00 -6.92
C ASP A 20 1.22 -23.38 -5.46
N ASP A 21 2.51 -23.65 -5.20
CA ASP A 21 3.01 -23.95 -3.85
C ASP A 21 2.87 -22.77 -2.88
N LYS A 22 2.73 -21.53 -3.38
CA LYS A 22 2.61 -20.32 -2.55
C LYS A 22 1.23 -20.21 -1.90
N LEU A 23 0.16 -20.60 -2.59
CA LEU A 23 -1.18 -20.64 -2.02
C LEU A 23 -1.25 -21.59 -0.81
N ARG A 24 -0.52 -22.71 -0.86
CA ARG A 24 -0.46 -23.66 0.28
C ARG A 24 0.12 -23.00 1.52
N VAL A 25 1.26 -22.32 1.37
CA VAL A 25 1.91 -21.58 2.46
C VAL A 25 0.99 -20.50 3.04
N LEU A 26 0.25 -19.79 2.19
CA LEU A 26 -0.73 -18.77 2.61
C LEU A 26 -1.94 -19.35 3.34
N LEU A 27 -2.43 -20.53 2.92
CA LEU A 27 -3.56 -21.18 3.59
C LEU A 27 -3.15 -21.81 4.93
N ASP A 28 -1.91 -22.29 5.03
CA ASP A 28 -1.36 -22.86 6.27
C ASP A 28 -1.09 -21.78 7.34
N SER A 29 -0.84 -20.53 6.94
CA SER A 29 -0.70 -19.39 7.87
C SER A 29 -2.03 -18.84 8.39
N CYS A 30 -3.16 -19.31 7.85
CA CYS A 30 -4.50 -18.81 8.17
C CYS A 30 -5.30 -19.74 9.08
N GLU A 31 -6.20 -19.16 9.87
CA GLU A 31 -7.15 -19.95 10.68
C GLU A 31 -8.44 -20.17 9.93
N VAL A 32 -8.89 -21.42 9.82
CA VAL A 32 -10.15 -21.73 9.13
C VAL A 32 -11.23 -22.14 10.12
N GLN A 33 -12.40 -21.48 10.01
CA GLN A 33 -13.60 -21.74 10.79
C GLN A 33 -14.77 -22.09 9.86
N PHE A 34 -15.84 -22.67 10.41
CA PHE A 34 -17.05 -22.97 9.65
C PHE A 34 -18.29 -22.63 10.44
N ASP A 35 -19.08 -21.68 9.92
CA ASP A 35 -20.36 -21.23 10.47
C ASP A 35 -21.41 -21.10 9.35
N GLY A 36 -21.66 -22.21 8.65
CA GLY A 36 -22.51 -22.26 7.45
C GLY A 36 -21.78 -21.95 6.13
N GLN A 37 -20.66 -21.24 6.21
CA GLN A 37 -19.65 -21.04 5.16
C GLN A 37 -18.24 -21.19 5.75
N TYR A 38 -17.25 -21.52 4.93
CA TYR A 38 -15.86 -21.58 5.36
C TYR A 38 -15.33 -20.16 5.55
N GLN A 39 -14.74 -19.85 6.70
CA GLN A 39 -14.15 -18.56 7.00
C GLN A 39 -12.65 -18.73 7.17
N ILE A 40 -11.85 -18.15 6.27
CA ILE A 40 -10.39 -18.10 6.36
C ILE A 40 -10.01 -16.77 7.03
N ASN A 41 -9.64 -16.83 8.29
CA ASN A 41 -9.14 -15.71 9.07
C ASN A 41 -7.63 -15.57 8.82
N ALA A 42 -7.25 -14.54 8.06
CA ALA A 42 -5.88 -14.25 7.67
C ALA A 42 -5.32 -13.01 8.39
N SER A 43 -3.99 -12.94 8.55
CA SER A 43 -3.30 -11.69 8.88
C SER A 43 -3.45 -10.67 7.73
N TYR A 44 -3.13 -9.40 7.93
CA TYR A 44 -3.28 -8.37 6.88
C TYR A 44 -2.44 -8.66 5.62
N SER A 45 -1.21 -9.13 5.81
CA SER A 45 -0.28 -9.46 4.72
C SER A 45 -0.71 -10.69 3.93
N ASP A 46 -1.29 -11.69 4.61
CA ASP A 46 -1.82 -12.89 3.97
C ASP A 46 -3.18 -12.65 3.34
N TYR A 47 -4.02 -11.79 3.92
CA TYR A 47 -5.36 -11.44 3.43
C TYR A 47 -5.29 -10.79 2.05
N SER A 48 -4.42 -9.80 1.86
CA SER A 48 -4.25 -9.12 0.58
C SER A 48 -3.83 -10.07 -0.55
N ARG A 49 -2.96 -11.05 -0.22
CA ARG A 49 -2.51 -12.09 -1.15
C ARG A 49 -3.60 -13.12 -1.41
N LEU A 50 -4.33 -13.55 -0.38
CA LEU A 50 -5.45 -14.47 -0.52
C LEU A 50 -6.61 -13.86 -1.33
N CYS A 51 -6.83 -12.54 -1.28
CA CYS A 51 -7.79 -11.86 -2.13
C CYS A 51 -7.52 -12.07 -3.63
N GLN A 52 -6.26 -12.20 -4.03
CA GLN A 52 -5.88 -12.50 -5.43
C GLN A 52 -6.30 -13.91 -5.83
N TYR A 53 -6.28 -14.84 -4.88
CA TYR A 53 -6.73 -16.23 -5.06
C TYR A 53 -8.21 -16.44 -4.74
N TYR A 54 -8.92 -15.42 -4.26
CA TYR A 54 -10.30 -15.56 -3.79
C TYR A 54 -11.26 -16.13 -4.83
N PRO A 55 -11.24 -15.71 -6.12
CA PRO A 55 -12.12 -16.30 -7.12
C PRO A 55 -11.88 -17.80 -7.31
N LEU A 56 -10.61 -18.23 -7.27
CA LEU A 56 -10.24 -19.64 -7.37
C LEU A 56 -10.66 -20.42 -6.13
N LEU A 57 -10.40 -19.87 -4.94
CA LEU A 57 -10.80 -20.48 -3.67
C LEU A 57 -12.31 -20.67 -3.61
N GLU A 58 -13.08 -19.63 -3.96
CA GLU A 58 -14.54 -19.68 -3.98
C GLU A 58 -15.06 -20.70 -4.99
N THR A 59 -14.51 -20.72 -6.20
CA THR A 59 -14.91 -21.67 -7.25
C THR A 59 -14.63 -23.10 -6.83
N VAL A 60 -13.44 -23.39 -6.32
CA VAL A 60 -13.04 -24.76 -5.93
C VAL A 60 -13.83 -25.24 -4.72
N VAL A 61 -14.10 -24.37 -3.74
CA VAL A 61 -14.91 -24.71 -2.57
C VAL A 61 -16.37 -24.92 -2.96
N HIS A 62 -16.91 -24.10 -3.86
CA HIS A 62 -18.26 -24.25 -4.38
C HIS A 62 -18.42 -25.53 -5.21
N ASP A 63 -17.54 -25.79 -6.16
CA ASP A 63 -17.62 -26.93 -7.07
C ASP A 63 -17.47 -28.28 -6.35
N ASN A 64 -16.62 -28.34 -5.31
CA ASN A 64 -16.34 -29.59 -4.61
C ASN A 64 -17.24 -29.82 -3.40
N LEU A 65 -17.63 -28.77 -2.68
CA LEU A 65 -18.35 -28.89 -1.41
C LEU A 65 -19.77 -28.30 -1.46
N GLY A 66 -20.13 -27.56 -2.52
CA GLY A 66 -21.39 -26.82 -2.59
C GLY A 66 -21.51 -25.75 -1.49
N LYS A 67 -20.36 -25.22 -1.05
CA LYS A 67 -20.26 -24.22 0.04
C LYS A 67 -19.56 -22.97 -0.47
N HIS A 68 -19.70 -21.89 0.29
CA HIS A 68 -19.00 -20.64 0.05
C HIS A 68 -17.81 -20.52 0.99
N VAL A 69 -16.77 -19.83 0.52
CA VAL A 69 -15.59 -19.45 1.27
C VAL A 69 -15.61 -17.94 1.49
N ARG A 70 -15.16 -17.51 2.65
CA ARG A 70 -15.06 -16.10 3.01
C ARG A 70 -13.68 -15.84 3.56
N LEU A 71 -13.03 -14.80 3.04
CA LEU A 71 -11.80 -14.29 3.63
C LEU A 71 -12.17 -13.26 4.70
N ASN A 72 -11.63 -13.47 5.89
CA ASN A 72 -11.74 -12.56 7.03
C ASN A 72 -10.35 -12.08 7.44
N LEU A 73 -10.28 -10.82 7.84
CA LEU A 73 -9.05 -10.23 8.34
C LEU A 73 -9.04 -10.32 9.88
N LYS A 74 -8.00 -10.90 10.48
CA LYS A 74 -7.89 -11.12 11.93
C LYS A 74 -7.88 -9.83 12.76
N GLN A 75 -7.34 -8.73 12.21
CA GLN A 75 -7.32 -7.40 12.84
C GLN A 75 -8.04 -6.39 11.94
N SER A 76 -8.86 -5.49 12.49
CA SER A 76 -9.55 -4.49 11.67
C SER A 76 -8.54 -3.55 10.99
N VAL A 77 -8.68 -3.33 9.67
CA VAL A 77 -7.86 -2.35 8.94
C VAL A 77 -7.92 -0.99 9.66
N PRO A 78 -6.80 -0.25 9.78
CA PRO A 78 -6.82 1.11 10.30
C PRO A 78 -7.57 2.06 9.34
N MET A 79 -8.78 2.45 9.72
CA MET A 79 -9.73 3.25 8.92
C MET A 79 -9.94 4.67 9.46
N GLY A 80 -8.89 5.31 9.99
CA GLY A 80 -8.85 6.77 10.27
C GLY A 80 -9.79 7.32 11.35
N THR A 81 -10.29 6.49 12.28
CA THR A 81 -11.28 6.92 13.31
C THR A 81 -10.82 6.66 14.75
N TYR A 82 -9.52 6.48 14.99
CA TYR A 82 -9.01 6.22 16.35
C TYR A 82 -9.14 7.46 17.25
N TYR A 83 -9.55 7.19 18.50
CA TYR A 83 -10.04 8.15 19.50
C TYR A 83 -8.95 8.77 20.37
N ASP A 84 -7.68 8.56 20.09
CA ASP A 84 -6.63 9.05 20.98
C ASP A 84 -6.01 10.34 20.45
N ASP A 85 -6.02 11.39 21.27
CA ASP A 85 -5.43 12.70 20.96
C ASP A 85 -3.88 12.63 20.87
N SER A 86 -3.29 11.46 21.17
CA SER A 86 -1.90 11.08 20.84
C SER A 86 -1.69 10.74 19.35
N ILE A 87 -2.77 10.68 18.55
CA ILE A 87 -2.78 10.23 17.16
C ILE A 87 -2.97 11.44 16.24
N ILE A 88 -2.08 12.42 16.28
CA ILE A 88 -1.78 13.21 15.08
C ILE A 88 -0.89 12.33 14.21
N GLY A 89 -1.47 11.25 13.69
CA GLY A 89 -0.74 10.17 13.06
C GLY A 89 -1.71 9.09 12.66
N ASP A 90 -2.53 9.34 11.64
CA ASP A 90 -3.32 8.29 10.95
C ASP A 90 -2.38 7.34 10.18
N LEU A 91 -1.59 6.67 11.00
CA LEU A 91 -0.56 5.67 10.86
C LEU A 91 -0.75 4.73 12.05
N ALA A 92 -2.00 4.46 12.43
CA ALA A 92 -2.32 3.41 13.37
C ALA A 92 -1.55 2.16 12.92
N LEU A 93 -0.60 1.82 13.78
CA LEU A 93 0.53 0.93 13.56
C LEU A 93 0.00 -0.47 13.25
N ASP A 94 -0.06 -0.82 11.98
CA ASP A 94 0.24 -2.16 11.50
C ASP A 94 1.36 -1.99 10.47
N PHE A 95 2.59 -2.28 10.88
CA PHE A 95 3.75 -2.25 10.01
C PHE A 95 3.63 -3.38 8.99
N GLU A 96 3.25 -3.02 7.77
CA GLU A 96 3.49 -3.88 6.61
C GLU A 96 4.49 -3.23 5.67
N LEU A 97 5.65 -3.88 5.55
CA LEU A 97 6.62 -3.66 4.49
C LEU A 97 5.93 -3.93 3.15
N GLY A 98 5.70 -2.91 2.33
CA GLY A 98 4.80 -3.12 1.18
C GLY A 98 4.72 -2.04 0.10
N ALA A 99 5.15 -0.81 0.35
CA ALA A 99 5.07 0.24 -0.67
C ALA A 99 6.17 0.08 -1.72
N ASN A 100 5.80 -0.02 -3.01
CA ASN A 100 6.75 -0.15 -4.12
C ASN A 100 7.39 1.19 -4.50
N SER A 101 6.80 2.31 -4.09
CA SER A 101 7.29 3.66 -4.36
C SER A 101 6.98 4.61 -3.19
N VAL A 102 7.69 5.75 -3.14
CA VAL A 102 7.38 6.81 -2.16
C VAL A 102 5.97 7.36 -2.36
N SER A 103 5.49 7.43 -3.61
CA SER A 103 4.12 7.79 -3.92
C SER A 103 3.12 6.83 -3.28
N ASP A 104 3.32 5.52 -3.40
CA ASP A 104 2.45 4.53 -2.78
C ASP A 104 2.50 4.61 -1.24
N ALA A 105 3.69 4.85 -0.67
CA ALA A 105 3.86 4.99 0.77
C ALA A 105 3.10 6.21 1.34
N ILE A 106 3.02 7.30 0.57
CA ILE A 106 2.24 8.50 0.92
C ILE A 106 0.74 8.29 0.69
N LEU A 107 0.35 7.82 -0.51
CA LEU A 107 -1.05 7.67 -0.90
C LEU A 107 -1.78 6.58 -0.13
N ARG A 108 -1.07 5.49 0.17
CA ARG A 108 -1.59 4.25 0.78
C ARG A 108 -2.85 3.77 0.09
N PRO A 109 -2.74 3.31 -1.17
CA PRO A 109 -3.89 2.83 -1.92
C PRO A 109 -4.62 1.67 -1.22
N GLU A 110 -3.95 0.95 -0.31
CA GLU A 110 -4.51 -0.09 0.54
C GLU A 110 -5.46 0.44 1.65
N SER A 111 -5.30 1.70 2.04
CA SER A 111 -6.12 2.36 3.07
C SER A 111 -7.26 3.13 2.42
N ILE A 112 -8.37 2.44 2.19
CA ILE A 112 -9.53 2.97 1.46
C ILE A 112 -10.69 3.33 2.39
N ALA A 113 -11.42 4.39 2.06
CA ALA A 113 -12.78 4.62 2.52
C ALA A 113 -13.76 4.14 1.45
N ALA A 114 -14.76 3.36 1.86
CA ALA A 114 -15.82 2.88 0.98
C ALA A 114 -16.96 3.91 0.90
N VAL A 115 -17.00 4.72 -0.15
CA VAL A 115 -18.07 5.70 -0.36
C VAL A 115 -19.24 5.03 -1.07
N PRO A 116 -20.41 4.90 -0.44
CA PRO A 116 -21.52 4.20 -1.10
C PRO A 116 -22.02 4.94 -2.33
N SER A 117 -22.07 4.26 -3.47
CA SER A 117 -22.42 4.89 -4.74
C SER A 117 -23.84 5.46 -4.72
N TYR A 118 -24.79 4.77 -4.08
CA TYR A 118 -26.17 5.24 -3.98
C TYR A 118 -26.32 6.46 -3.05
N THR A 119 -25.51 6.58 -1.98
CA THR A 119 -25.58 7.72 -1.06
C THR A 119 -25.25 9.04 -1.77
N LEU A 120 -24.44 9.01 -2.84
CA LEU A 120 -24.18 10.18 -3.68
C LEU A 120 -25.43 10.73 -4.39
N ARG A 121 -26.48 9.93 -4.58
CA ARG A 121 -27.76 10.38 -5.15
C ARG A 121 -28.54 11.32 -4.23
N PHE A 122 -28.19 11.36 -2.95
CA PHE A 122 -28.83 12.26 -1.99
C PHE A 122 -28.29 13.70 -2.04
N VAL A 123 -27.13 13.93 -2.67
CA VAL A 123 -26.48 15.25 -2.72
C VAL A 123 -27.41 16.35 -3.28
N PRO A 124 -28.17 16.15 -4.37
CA PRO A 124 -29.12 17.14 -4.88
C PRO A 124 -30.24 17.52 -3.90
N TYR A 125 -30.48 16.72 -2.85
CA TYR A 125 -31.55 16.92 -1.89
C TYR A 125 -31.07 17.51 -0.56
N VAL A 126 -29.98 16.98 0.00
CA VAL A 126 -29.47 17.34 1.35
C VAL A 126 -28.11 18.04 1.34
N GLY A 127 -27.48 18.17 0.15
CA GLY A 127 -26.19 18.81 -0.02
C GLY A 127 -24.98 17.94 0.37
N ALA A 128 -23.78 18.45 0.07
CA ALA A 128 -22.53 17.71 0.21
C ALA A 128 -22.18 17.35 1.67
N ASN A 129 -22.40 18.27 2.61
CA ASN A 129 -22.01 18.07 4.01
C ASN A 129 -22.76 16.88 4.65
N ALA A 130 -24.07 16.78 4.44
CA ALA A 130 -24.87 15.69 4.98
C ALA A 130 -24.42 14.33 4.43
N VAL A 131 -24.15 14.25 3.12
CA VAL A 131 -23.67 13.03 2.46
C VAL A 131 -22.27 12.61 2.94
N LEU A 132 -21.35 13.56 3.13
CA LEU A 132 -20.03 13.27 3.71
C LEU A 132 -20.12 12.78 5.15
N ILE A 133 -20.97 13.40 5.98
CA ILE A 133 -21.22 12.96 7.36
C ILE A 133 -21.84 11.56 7.37
N ALA A 134 -22.84 11.30 6.52
CA ALA A 134 -23.46 9.98 6.38
C ALA A 134 -22.44 8.91 5.94
N THR A 135 -21.53 9.26 5.03
CA THR A 135 -20.44 8.39 4.60
C THR A 135 -19.49 8.08 5.77
N ALA A 136 -19.08 9.08 6.53
CA ALA A 136 -18.21 8.90 7.69
C ALA A 136 -18.88 8.07 8.82
N LEU A 137 -20.18 8.30 9.06
CA LEU A 137 -20.98 7.49 9.98
C LEU A 137 -21.00 6.02 9.55
N ARG A 138 -21.23 5.76 8.26
CA ARG A 138 -21.22 4.39 7.72
C ARG A 138 -19.87 3.71 7.89
N GLN A 139 -18.77 4.42 7.65
CA GLN A 139 -17.42 3.90 7.92
C GLN A 139 -17.23 3.54 9.40
N ALA A 140 -17.71 4.39 10.30
CA ALA A 140 -17.63 4.13 11.73
C ALA A 140 -18.54 2.97 12.18
N PHE A 141 -19.72 2.81 11.58
CA PHE A 141 -20.58 1.64 11.83
C PHE A 141 -19.90 0.36 11.37
N TYR A 142 -19.38 0.32 10.14
CA TYR A 142 -18.67 -0.84 9.62
C TYR A 142 -17.52 -1.26 10.55
N ARG A 143 -16.77 -0.29 11.08
CA ARG A 143 -15.72 -0.54 12.08
C ARG A 143 -16.29 -1.16 13.37
N ALA A 144 -17.31 -0.54 13.96
CA ALA A 144 -17.94 -1.02 15.19
C ALA A 144 -18.55 -2.44 15.02
N SER A 145 -19.14 -2.72 13.86
CA SER A 145 -19.69 -4.04 13.51
C SER A 145 -18.58 -5.08 13.39
N ARG A 146 -17.44 -4.74 12.76
CA ARG A 146 -16.29 -5.66 12.67
C ARG A 146 -15.64 -5.94 14.03
N GLU A 147 -15.50 -4.93 14.88
CA GLU A 147 -14.98 -5.10 16.25
C GLU A 147 -15.88 -6.02 17.10
N THR A 148 -17.17 -6.10 16.79
CA THR A 148 -18.15 -6.98 17.44
C THR A 148 -18.35 -8.32 16.72
N GLY A 149 -17.59 -8.60 15.66
CA GLY A 149 -17.65 -9.84 14.88
C GLY A 149 -18.85 -9.95 13.92
N ALA A 150 -19.64 -8.89 13.76
CA ALA A 150 -20.78 -8.84 12.87
C ALA A 150 -20.36 -8.58 11.42
N ASP A 151 -20.85 -9.40 10.48
CA ASP A 151 -20.56 -9.29 9.03
C ASP A 151 -21.45 -8.29 8.29
N GLN A 152 -21.81 -7.20 8.95
CA GLN A 152 -22.79 -6.28 8.40
C GLN A 152 -22.12 -5.13 7.64
N LEU A 153 -22.20 -5.17 6.31
CA LEU A 153 -21.66 -4.12 5.41
C LEU A 153 -22.55 -2.87 5.33
N TYR A 154 -23.82 -3.00 5.67
CA TYR A 154 -24.81 -1.94 5.57
C TYR A 154 -25.75 -1.93 6.79
N PRO A 155 -25.96 -0.78 7.45
CA PRO A 155 -26.82 -0.70 8.62
C PRO A 155 -28.30 -0.92 8.28
N LYS A 156 -28.96 -1.77 9.04
CA LYS A 156 -30.41 -2.00 8.98
C LYS A 156 -31.14 -0.90 9.75
N TYR A 157 -32.45 -0.83 9.55
CA TYR A 157 -33.31 0.06 10.32
C TYR A 157 -33.19 -0.25 11.82
N GLY A 158 -32.91 0.78 12.63
CA GLY A 158 -32.77 0.65 14.09
C GLY A 158 -31.36 0.34 14.58
N ASP A 159 -30.43 -0.04 13.69
CA ASP A 159 -29.02 -0.20 14.06
C ASP A 159 -28.46 1.12 14.59
N SER A 160 -27.47 1.06 15.47
CA SER A 160 -26.93 2.27 16.08
C SER A 160 -25.41 2.30 16.11
N VAL A 161 -24.86 3.52 16.13
CA VAL A 161 -23.44 3.75 16.30
C VAL A 161 -23.20 4.87 17.30
N LYS A 162 -22.25 4.67 18.22
CA LYS A 162 -21.78 5.68 19.17
C LYS A 162 -20.56 6.39 18.60
N ILE A 163 -20.59 7.71 18.54
CA ILE A 163 -19.58 8.51 17.84
C ILE A 163 -19.14 9.72 18.67
N ASP A 164 -17.82 9.91 18.80
CA ASP A 164 -17.27 11.23 19.06
C ASP A 164 -17.23 12.05 17.78
N VAL A 165 -17.87 13.22 17.86
CA VAL A 165 -17.97 14.16 16.75
C VAL A 165 -16.60 14.66 16.32
N ARG A 166 -15.63 14.83 17.24
CA ARG A 166 -14.30 15.29 16.82
C ARG A 166 -13.58 14.23 16.00
N GLY A 167 -13.56 12.98 16.46
CA GLY A 167 -13.01 11.86 15.69
C GLY A 167 -13.64 11.71 14.30
N LEU A 168 -14.97 11.81 14.20
CA LEU A 168 -15.66 11.73 12.91
C LEU A 168 -15.30 12.88 11.96
N LEU A 169 -15.15 14.10 12.46
CA LEU A 169 -14.77 15.25 11.61
C LEU A 169 -13.30 15.18 11.20
N LYS A 170 -12.45 14.57 12.03
CA LYS A 170 -11.04 14.34 11.73
C LYS A 170 -10.86 13.35 10.58
N SER A 171 -11.66 12.29 10.50
CA SER A 171 -11.61 11.35 9.36
C SER A 171 -12.01 12.00 8.03
N LEU A 172 -12.70 13.14 8.06
CA LEU A 172 -13.00 13.99 6.89
C LEU A 172 -11.94 15.10 6.69
N GLY A 173 -10.75 14.95 7.29
CA GLY A 173 -9.66 15.92 7.22
C GLY A 173 -9.97 17.28 7.87
N GLY A 174 -11.02 17.37 8.68
CA GLY A 174 -11.49 18.64 9.22
C GLY A 174 -12.19 19.56 8.21
N ALA A 175 -12.56 19.05 7.03
CA ALA A 175 -13.26 19.82 6.00
C ALA A 175 -14.62 20.38 6.46
N ILE A 176 -15.24 19.74 7.46
CA ILE A 176 -16.49 20.18 8.09
C ILE A 176 -16.18 20.62 9.52
N SER A 177 -16.52 21.87 9.85
CA SER A 177 -16.38 22.36 11.22
C SER A 177 -17.44 21.79 12.15
N ARG A 178 -17.14 21.71 13.45
CA ARG A 178 -18.11 21.25 14.48
C ARG A 178 -19.41 22.05 14.46
N ALA A 179 -19.34 23.35 14.20
CA ALA A 179 -20.53 24.19 14.05
C ALA A 179 -21.37 23.80 12.84
N SER A 180 -20.73 23.53 11.70
CA SER A 180 -21.39 23.09 10.46
C SER A 180 -22.04 21.72 10.64
N PHE A 181 -21.37 20.80 11.34
CA PHE A 181 -21.92 19.49 11.70
C PHE A 181 -23.26 19.63 12.44
N PHE A 182 -23.30 20.37 13.54
CA PHE A 182 -24.55 20.53 14.30
C PHE A 182 -25.62 21.34 13.55
N ARG A 183 -25.21 22.25 12.65
CA ARG A 183 -26.14 22.97 11.78
C ARG A 183 -26.85 22.03 10.82
N VAL A 184 -26.12 21.10 10.21
CA VAL A 184 -26.65 20.07 9.30
C VAL A 184 -27.70 19.19 10.01
N PHE A 185 -27.47 18.79 11.27
CA PHE A 185 -28.52 18.13 12.07
C PHE A 185 -29.71 19.03 12.40
N LYS A 186 -29.47 20.31 12.71
CA LYS A 186 -30.54 21.26 13.05
C LYS A 186 -31.48 21.53 11.86
N HIS A 187 -30.96 21.47 10.63
CA HIS A 187 -31.77 21.64 9.42
C HIS A 187 -32.56 20.39 9.02
N GLY A 188 -32.34 19.25 9.70
CA GLY A 188 -33.02 17.99 9.38
C GLY A 188 -32.41 17.22 8.21
N ASP A 189 -31.33 17.73 7.60
CA ASP A 189 -30.66 17.09 6.45
C ASP A 189 -30.13 15.69 6.78
N MET A 190 -29.74 15.46 8.04
CA MET A 190 -29.28 14.15 8.52
C MET A 190 -30.39 13.17 8.86
N ASP A 191 -31.62 13.65 9.08
CA ASP A 191 -32.78 12.82 9.44
C ASP A 191 -33.17 11.87 8.30
N TRP A 192 -32.58 12.06 7.12
CA TRP A 192 -32.70 11.22 5.93
C TRP A 192 -31.87 9.93 6.06
N PHE A 193 -30.82 9.93 6.89
CA PHE A 193 -29.92 8.80 7.09
C PHE A 193 -29.99 8.22 8.49
N VAL A 194 -30.04 9.09 9.50
CA VAL A 194 -29.97 8.71 10.91
C VAL A 194 -30.86 9.60 11.78
N THR A 195 -31.37 9.05 12.87
CA THR A 195 -31.97 9.84 13.96
C THR A 195 -31.01 9.92 15.14
N ARG A 196 -31.05 11.02 15.87
CA ARG A 196 -30.18 11.21 17.04
C ARG A 196 -30.80 10.56 18.27
N GLY A 197 -30.05 9.67 18.92
CA GLY A 197 -30.44 9.08 20.21
C GLY A 197 -30.34 10.07 21.38
N GLU A 198 -30.95 9.71 22.50
CA GLU A 198 -30.94 10.54 23.70
C GLU A 198 -29.51 10.73 24.26
N PRO A 199 -29.17 11.92 24.78
CA PRO A 199 -27.87 12.17 25.37
C PRO A 199 -27.70 11.37 26.66
N MET A 200 -26.68 10.50 26.70
CA MET A 200 -26.31 9.76 27.91
C MET A 200 -25.20 10.46 28.68
N HIS A 201 -25.18 10.27 30.00
CA HIS A 201 -24.20 10.83 30.92
C HIS A 201 -23.60 9.72 31.78
N ARG A 202 -22.28 9.78 31.99
CA ARG A 202 -21.53 8.87 32.87
C ARG A 202 -20.84 9.66 33.96
N VAL A 203 -20.86 9.15 35.19
CA VAL A 203 -20.08 9.73 36.29
C VAL A 203 -18.70 9.08 36.30
N LYS A 204 -17.64 9.87 36.11
CA LYS A 204 -16.24 9.44 36.21
C LYS A 204 -15.52 10.36 37.19
N ASN A 205 -14.88 9.80 38.21
CA ASN A 205 -14.19 10.53 39.28
C ASN A 205 -15.07 11.62 39.96
N GLY A 206 -16.35 11.32 40.22
CA GLY A 206 -17.28 12.26 40.86
C GLY A 206 -17.77 13.40 39.96
N GLN A 207 -17.35 13.47 38.70
CA GLN A 207 -17.83 14.45 37.72
C GLN A 207 -18.76 13.80 36.69
N VAL A 208 -19.87 14.48 36.38
CA VAL A 208 -20.79 14.08 35.32
C VAL A 208 -20.17 14.45 33.97
N GLN A 209 -19.78 13.45 33.19
CA GLN A 209 -19.28 13.61 31.83
C GLN A 209 -20.36 13.15 30.83
N ARG A 210 -20.55 13.92 29.77
CA ARG A 210 -21.46 13.55 28.68
C ARG A 210 -20.81 12.44 27.84
N GLU A 211 -21.55 11.37 27.56
CA GLU A 211 -21.11 10.30 26.68
C GLU A 211 -21.11 10.74 25.20
N ALA A 212 -20.46 9.93 24.37
CA ALA A 212 -20.51 10.05 22.91
C ALA A 212 -21.96 10.03 22.40
N ASN A 213 -22.24 10.76 21.31
CA ASN A 213 -23.60 10.80 20.77
C ASN A 213 -23.92 9.45 20.11
N THR A 214 -25.14 8.96 20.32
CA THR A 214 -25.65 7.77 19.64
C THR A 214 -26.50 8.21 18.45
N TYR A 215 -26.33 7.53 17.31
CA TYR A 215 -27.13 7.76 16.10
C TYR A 215 -27.76 6.44 15.66
N HIS A 216 -29.04 6.45 15.30
CA HIS A 216 -29.81 5.29 14.86
C HIS A 216 -30.05 5.37 13.35
N TYR A 217 -29.72 4.33 12.61
CA TYR A 217 -29.86 4.28 11.16
C TYR A 217 -31.31 4.04 10.73
N ARG A 218 -31.68 4.65 9.60
CA ARG A 218 -33.00 4.45 8.96
C ARG A 218 -33.01 3.32 7.92
N GLY A 219 -31.91 2.57 7.78
CA GLY A 219 -31.83 1.45 6.85
C GLY A 219 -31.62 1.87 5.39
N ILE A 220 -32.20 1.12 4.47
CA ILE A 220 -32.06 1.30 3.02
C ILE A 220 -33.27 2.08 2.50
N LEU A 221 -33.03 3.33 2.12
CA LEU A 221 -34.05 4.26 1.63
C LEU A 221 -33.69 4.75 0.24
N LEU A 222 -34.72 4.98 -0.57
CA LEU A 222 -34.60 5.68 -1.84
C LEU A 222 -34.70 7.19 -1.63
N THR A 223 -34.11 7.99 -2.54
CA THR A 223 -34.33 9.45 -2.53
C THR A 223 -35.80 9.74 -2.86
N PRO A 224 -36.35 10.92 -2.50
CA PRO A 224 -37.75 11.25 -2.82
C PRO A 224 -38.06 11.12 -4.33
N GLY A 225 -37.16 11.60 -5.20
CA GLY A 225 -37.32 11.46 -6.65
C GLY A 225 -37.22 10.00 -7.12
N ASP A 226 -36.30 9.21 -6.57
CA ASP A 226 -36.20 7.77 -6.91
C ASP A 226 -37.41 6.98 -6.40
N ALA A 227 -37.98 7.38 -5.27
CA ALA A 227 -39.21 6.80 -4.74
C ALA A 227 -40.41 7.12 -5.64
N CYS A 228 -40.50 8.34 -6.17
CA CYS A 228 -41.50 8.72 -7.16
C CYS A 228 -41.31 7.96 -8.49
N ASP A 229 -40.08 7.89 -9.00
CA ASP A 229 -39.75 7.14 -10.23
C ASP A 229 -40.17 5.66 -10.09
N LEU A 230 -39.87 5.02 -8.95
CA LEU A 230 -40.32 3.65 -8.65
C LEU A 230 -41.84 3.54 -8.54
N TYR A 231 -42.50 4.44 -7.81
CA TYR A 231 -43.95 4.44 -7.65
C TYR A 231 -44.66 4.52 -9.01
N ASP A 232 -44.24 5.47 -9.84
CA ASP A 232 -44.75 5.67 -11.19
C ASP A 232 -44.57 4.41 -12.05
N TRP A 233 -43.40 3.77 -11.96
CA TRP A 233 -43.13 2.53 -12.68
C TRP A 233 -44.08 1.40 -12.23
N LEU A 234 -44.30 1.25 -10.92
CA LEU A 234 -45.20 0.22 -10.37
C LEU A 234 -46.65 0.44 -10.80
N ILE A 235 -47.14 1.68 -10.80
CA ILE A 235 -48.50 2.02 -11.25
C ILE A 235 -48.65 1.76 -12.75
N ARG A 236 -47.67 2.16 -13.58
CA ARG A 236 -47.70 1.93 -15.04
C ARG A 236 -47.72 0.44 -15.40
N ASN A 237 -47.18 -0.43 -14.54
CA ASN A 237 -47.17 -1.88 -14.73
C ASN A 237 -48.33 -2.60 -14.00
N ASN A 238 -49.37 -1.88 -13.57
CA ASN A 238 -50.57 -2.43 -12.94
C ASN A 238 -50.29 -3.32 -11.71
N LEU A 239 -49.41 -2.86 -10.81
CA LEU A 239 -49.06 -3.59 -9.58
C LEU A 239 -50.28 -4.10 -8.80
N SER A 240 -51.38 -3.33 -8.77
CA SER A 240 -52.61 -3.68 -8.05
C SER A 240 -53.28 -4.98 -8.52
N GLU A 241 -53.11 -5.37 -9.78
CA GLU A 241 -53.74 -6.58 -10.33
C GLU A 241 -52.87 -7.82 -10.12
N GLN A 242 -51.55 -7.70 -10.30
CA GLN A 242 -50.62 -8.82 -10.21
C GLN A 242 -49.34 -8.47 -9.43
N PRO A 243 -49.42 -8.26 -8.10
CA PRO A 243 -48.31 -7.73 -7.30
C PRO A 243 -47.03 -8.57 -7.40
N ILE A 244 -47.14 -9.89 -7.30
CA ILE A 244 -45.99 -10.81 -7.31
C ILE A 244 -45.32 -10.83 -8.68
N ALA A 245 -46.10 -10.88 -9.76
CA ALA A 245 -45.57 -10.93 -11.13
C ALA A 245 -44.83 -9.63 -11.49
N VAL A 246 -45.41 -8.48 -11.14
CA VAL A 246 -44.83 -7.17 -11.41
C VAL A 246 -43.54 -6.95 -10.62
N LEU A 247 -43.52 -7.29 -9.32
CA LEU A 247 -42.29 -7.18 -8.52
C LEU A 247 -41.20 -8.16 -8.96
N SER A 248 -41.58 -9.35 -9.42
CA SER A 248 -40.62 -10.31 -9.98
C SER A 248 -40.03 -9.78 -11.30
N HIS A 249 -40.88 -9.23 -12.18
CA HIS A 249 -40.43 -8.60 -13.41
C HIS A 249 -39.49 -7.42 -13.15
N LEU A 250 -39.78 -6.59 -12.14
CA LEU A 250 -38.93 -5.47 -11.73
C LEU A 250 -37.49 -5.92 -11.41
N LEU A 251 -37.33 -7.06 -10.73
CA LEU A 251 -36.01 -7.59 -10.37
C LEU A 251 -35.17 -8.01 -11.60
N ASP A 252 -35.82 -8.30 -12.72
CA ASP A 252 -35.16 -8.61 -14.00
C ASP A 252 -34.94 -7.36 -14.87
N THR A 253 -35.61 -6.25 -14.54
CA THR A 253 -35.51 -4.98 -15.26
C THR A 253 -34.25 -4.20 -14.87
N ARG A 254 -33.61 -3.55 -15.84
CA ARG A 254 -32.41 -2.74 -15.58
C ARG A 254 -32.78 -1.48 -14.80
N ARG A 255 -31.89 -1.04 -13.92
CA ARG A 255 -32.16 0.11 -13.04
C ARG A 255 -32.40 1.41 -13.81
N ASP A 256 -31.74 1.61 -14.94
CA ASP A 256 -31.86 2.79 -15.80
C ASP A 256 -33.21 2.87 -16.52
N GLU A 257 -33.98 1.79 -16.53
CA GLU A 257 -35.36 1.77 -17.03
C GLU A 257 -36.38 2.09 -15.92
N ILE A 258 -35.94 2.10 -14.66
CA ILE A 258 -36.79 2.38 -13.47
C ILE A 258 -36.46 3.73 -12.88
N LEU A 259 -35.18 4.05 -12.69
CA LEU A 259 -34.68 5.25 -12.03
C LEU A 259 -33.93 6.14 -13.02
N THR A 260 -33.97 7.45 -12.77
CA THR A 260 -33.23 8.43 -13.59
C THR A 260 -31.73 8.46 -13.23
N PHE A 261 -30.85 8.25 -14.21
CA PHE A 261 -29.38 8.33 -14.05
C PHE A 261 -28.78 9.54 -14.81
N PRO A 262 -27.60 10.06 -14.40
CA PRO A 262 -26.74 9.58 -13.32
C PRO A 262 -27.19 10.00 -11.92
N PHE A 263 -27.72 11.22 -11.75
CA PHE A 263 -28.22 11.73 -10.47
C PHE A 263 -29.55 12.46 -10.68
N ARG A 264 -30.61 11.96 -10.05
CA ARG A 264 -31.95 12.54 -10.07
C ARG A 264 -32.00 13.78 -9.17
N VAL A 265 -32.29 14.94 -9.75
CA VAL A 265 -32.46 16.21 -9.04
C VAL A 265 -33.92 16.40 -8.61
N PRO A 266 -34.24 17.16 -7.54
CA PRO A 266 -35.63 17.39 -7.13
C PRO A 266 -36.46 18.09 -8.21
N ASP A 267 -37.69 17.65 -8.43
CA ASP A 267 -38.66 18.22 -9.36
C ASP A 267 -40.02 18.32 -8.68
N ALA A 268 -40.37 19.51 -8.16
CA ALA A 268 -41.59 19.71 -7.38
C ALA A 268 -42.89 19.44 -8.16
N GLU A 269 -42.86 19.46 -9.49
CA GLU A 269 -44.04 19.19 -10.32
C GLU A 269 -44.25 17.68 -10.52
N LYS A 270 -43.19 16.88 -10.47
CA LYS A 270 -43.24 15.42 -10.67
C LYS A 270 -43.17 14.65 -9.36
N ASP A 271 -42.48 15.18 -8.36
CA ASP A 271 -42.21 14.52 -7.08
C ASP A 271 -43.38 14.71 -6.10
N ILE A 272 -44.60 14.35 -6.53
CA ILE A 272 -45.84 14.55 -5.77
C ILE A 272 -46.07 13.40 -4.78
N ALA A 273 -45.67 12.18 -5.17
CA ALA A 273 -45.96 10.99 -4.38
C ALA A 273 -45.08 10.90 -3.11
N PHE A 274 -43.84 11.36 -3.16
CA PHE A 274 -42.90 11.28 -2.04
C PHE A 274 -42.06 12.56 -1.97
N ASP A 275 -42.11 13.23 -0.82
CA ASP A 275 -41.34 14.42 -0.49
C ASP A 275 -40.19 14.13 0.50
N GLN A 276 -40.14 12.91 1.03
CA GLN A 276 -39.13 12.40 1.96
C GLN A 276 -38.57 11.06 1.46
N PRO A 277 -37.37 10.67 1.92
CA PRO A 277 -36.82 9.34 1.64
C PRO A 277 -37.76 8.24 2.12
N ALA A 278 -37.97 7.26 1.27
CA ALA A 278 -38.90 6.16 1.51
C ALA A 278 -38.25 4.80 1.27
N SER A 279 -38.64 3.82 2.06
CA SER A 279 -38.30 2.42 1.85
C SER A 279 -39.11 1.84 0.69
N THR A 280 -38.61 0.78 0.06
CA THR A 280 -39.37 0.05 -0.97
C THR A 280 -40.68 -0.51 -0.42
N HIS A 281 -40.73 -0.83 0.87
CA HIS A 281 -41.95 -1.27 1.55
C HIS A 281 -43.00 -0.16 1.50
N GLU A 282 -42.69 1.03 2.00
CA GLU A 282 -43.62 2.18 2.00
C GLU A 282 -44.10 2.52 0.59
N ILE A 283 -43.22 2.40 -0.41
CA ILE A 283 -43.55 2.70 -1.81
C ILE A 283 -44.53 1.68 -2.38
N ILE A 284 -44.29 0.38 -2.16
CA ILE A 284 -45.15 -0.70 -2.63
C ILE A 284 -46.49 -0.68 -1.89
N GLU A 285 -46.49 -0.47 -0.57
CA GLU A 285 -47.73 -0.31 0.22
C GLU A 285 -48.58 0.84 -0.34
N LYS A 286 -47.95 1.99 -0.62
CA LYS A 286 -48.65 3.13 -1.23
C LYS A 286 -49.19 2.82 -2.63
N ALA A 287 -48.41 2.12 -3.46
CA ALA A 287 -48.84 1.69 -4.80
C ALA A 287 -50.01 0.68 -4.75
N LEU A 288 -50.15 -0.09 -3.67
CA LEU A 288 -51.26 -1.00 -3.40
C LEU A 288 -52.44 -0.32 -2.66
N GLY A 289 -52.43 1.01 -2.50
CA GLY A 289 -53.50 1.74 -1.80
C GLY A 289 -53.35 1.73 -0.28
N ASN A 290 -52.12 1.80 0.22
CA ASN A 290 -51.74 1.76 1.65
C ASN A 290 -52.13 0.46 2.37
N GLN A 291 -52.10 -0.66 1.65
CA GLN A 291 -52.31 -1.98 2.23
C GLN A 291 -51.00 -2.53 2.80
N LYS A 292 -51.05 -3.18 3.96
CA LYS A 292 -49.88 -3.85 4.54
C LYS A 292 -49.43 -5.01 3.66
N LEU A 293 -48.11 -5.15 3.51
CA LEU A 293 -47.54 -6.27 2.77
C LEU A 293 -47.69 -7.59 3.53
N ASP A 294 -48.05 -8.65 2.81
CA ASP A 294 -47.90 -10.01 3.29
C ASP A 294 -46.40 -10.42 3.31
N PRO A 295 -46.02 -11.52 3.97
CA PRO A 295 -44.62 -11.94 4.05
C PRO A 295 -43.93 -12.18 2.69
N THR A 296 -44.68 -12.56 1.66
CA THR A 296 -44.15 -12.81 0.32
C THR A 296 -43.81 -11.48 -0.36
N LEU A 297 -44.73 -10.52 -0.31
CA LEU A 297 -44.53 -9.18 -0.85
C LEU A 297 -43.46 -8.40 -0.09
N ALA A 298 -43.38 -8.56 1.24
CA ALA A 298 -42.31 -7.98 2.05
C ALA A 298 -40.93 -8.52 1.64
N GLY A 299 -40.81 -9.85 1.47
CA GLY A 299 -39.57 -10.46 0.98
C GLY A 299 -39.17 -10.00 -0.43
N LEU A 300 -40.14 -9.76 -1.31
CA LEU A 300 -39.87 -9.16 -2.62
C LEU A 300 -39.46 -7.69 -2.50
N ALA A 301 -40.09 -6.91 -1.63
CA ALA A 301 -39.73 -5.52 -1.37
C ALA A 301 -38.28 -5.37 -0.86
N ASP A 302 -37.82 -6.28 0.00
CA ASP A 302 -36.41 -6.35 0.43
C ASP A 302 -35.47 -6.61 -0.75
N ARG A 303 -35.82 -7.55 -1.64
CA ARG A 303 -35.02 -7.85 -2.85
C ARG A 303 -35.00 -6.67 -3.81
N VAL A 304 -36.11 -5.95 -3.96
CA VAL A 304 -36.18 -4.72 -4.77
C VAL A 304 -35.28 -3.65 -4.19
N ALA A 305 -35.23 -3.49 -2.86
CA ALA A 305 -34.32 -2.56 -2.21
C ALA A 305 -32.86 -2.90 -2.52
N MET A 306 -32.48 -4.18 -2.42
CA MET A 306 -31.12 -4.63 -2.79
C MET A 306 -30.82 -4.37 -4.27
N HIS A 307 -31.76 -4.67 -5.17
CA HIS A 307 -31.58 -4.52 -6.61
C HIS A 307 -31.35 -3.06 -7.04
N LEU A 308 -32.14 -2.14 -6.49
CA LEU A 308 -32.08 -0.71 -6.83
C LEU A 308 -30.88 -0.02 -6.18
N VAL A 309 -30.70 -0.20 -4.87
CA VAL A 309 -29.66 0.52 -4.10
C VAL A 309 -28.28 -0.11 -4.29
N ARG A 310 -28.20 -1.45 -4.38
CA ARG A 310 -26.96 -2.24 -4.37
C ARG A 310 -26.03 -1.82 -3.23
N PRO A 311 -26.35 -2.16 -1.96
CA PRO A 311 -25.56 -1.81 -0.79
C PRO A 311 -24.06 -2.11 -0.87
N GLU A 312 -23.69 -3.12 -1.65
CA GLU A 312 -22.35 -3.59 -1.98
C GLU A 312 -21.60 -2.72 -3.00
N SER A 313 -22.30 -1.81 -3.70
CA SER A 313 -21.70 -0.88 -4.66
C SER A 313 -21.13 0.35 -3.95
N PHE A 314 -19.82 0.53 -4.05
CA PHE A 314 -19.11 1.68 -3.47
C PHE A 314 -17.95 2.13 -4.36
N LEU A 315 -17.52 3.38 -4.16
CA LEU A 315 -16.25 3.90 -4.64
C LEU A 315 -15.19 3.68 -3.58
N ALA A 316 -14.11 3.00 -3.95
CA ALA A 316 -12.91 2.93 -3.13
C ALA A 316 -12.12 4.23 -3.31
N VAL A 317 -11.98 5.00 -2.22
CA VAL A 317 -11.25 6.27 -2.23
C VAL A 317 -10.21 6.24 -1.11
N PRO A 318 -8.91 6.42 -1.41
CA PRO A 318 -7.87 6.45 -0.39
C PRO A 318 -8.17 7.49 0.70
N TRP A 319 -7.92 7.15 1.97
CA TRP A 319 -8.07 8.09 3.10
C TRP A 319 -7.22 9.35 2.94
N TYR A 320 -6.10 9.24 2.21
CA TYR A 320 -5.30 10.38 1.78
C TYR A 320 -6.13 11.51 1.16
N TRP A 321 -7.10 11.17 0.29
CA TRP A 321 -7.95 12.17 -0.36
C TRP A 321 -8.81 12.94 0.66
N PHE A 322 -9.40 12.23 1.64
CA PHE A 322 -10.20 12.88 2.69
C PHE A 322 -9.36 13.78 3.60
N HIS A 323 -8.11 13.40 3.88
CA HIS A 323 -7.26 14.12 4.81
C HIS A 323 -6.48 15.28 4.19
N LYS A 324 -6.07 15.17 2.93
CA LYS A 324 -5.16 16.14 2.28
C LYS A 324 -5.83 16.94 1.17
N VAL A 325 -6.82 16.36 0.48
CA VAL A 325 -7.42 16.97 -0.72
C VAL A 325 -8.74 17.64 -0.40
N LEU A 326 -9.67 16.91 0.24
CA LEU A 326 -11.01 17.39 0.59
C LEU A 326 -11.01 18.70 1.40
N PRO A 327 -10.12 18.93 2.39
CA PRO A 327 -10.12 20.17 3.16
C PRO A 327 -9.79 21.39 2.31
N THR A 328 -8.90 21.24 1.33
CA THR A 328 -8.47 22.31 0.42
C THR A 328 -9.48 22.53 -0.70
N LEU A 329 -10.00 21.44 -1.29
CA LEU A 329 -11.00 21.47 -2.35
C LEU A 329 -12.37 21.96 -1.83
N GLY A 330 -12.69 21.67 -0.57
CA GLY A 330 -13.97 21.94 0.06
C GLY A 330 -15.03 20.89 -0.29
N THR A 331 -16.06 20.82 0.55
CA THR A 331 -17.05 19.72 0.53
C THR A 331 -17.84 19.62 -0.77
N ASP A 332 -18.36 20.72 -1.29
CA ASP A 332 -19.15 20.74 -2.52
C ASP A 332 -18.37 20.23 -3.75
N LEU A 333 -17.18 20.78 -4.02
CA LEU A 333 -16.35 20.33 -5.15
C LEU A 333 -15.78 18.92 -4.92
N GLY A 334 -15.46 18.57 -3.67
CA GLY A 334 -15.03 17.22 -3.33
C GLY A 334 -16.10 16.18 -3.60
N VAL A 335 -17.34 16.44 -3.19
CA VAL A 335 -18.47 15.54 -3.49
C VAL A 335 -18.81 15.54 -4.97
N LEU A 336 -18.71 16.68 -5.67
CA LEU A 336 -18.87 16.71 -7.13
C LEU A 336 -17.86 15.78 -7.82
N TYR A 337 -16.61 15.79 -7.37
CA TYR A 337 -15.60 14.84 -7.85
C TYR A 337 -16.01 13.39 -7.59
N LEU A 338 -16.46 13.04 -6.38
CA LEU A 338 -16.94 11.68 -6.07
C LEU A 338 -18.12 11.27 -6.96
N MET A 339 -19.07 12.19 -7.20
CA MET A 339 -20.20 11.99 -8.11
C MET A 339 -19.74 11.73 -9.55
N CYS A 340 -18.78 12.51 -10.05
CA CYS A 340 -18.21 12.33 -11.38
C CYS A 340 -17.39 11.03 -11.49
N LYS A 341 -16.63 10.68 -10.45
CA LYS A 341 -15.89 9.41 -10.37
C LYS A 341 -16.83 8.21 -10.41
N ASN A 342 -18.02 8.30 -9.81
CA ASN A 342 -19.07 7.27 -9.89
C ASN A 342 -19.63 7.06 -11.30
N CYS A 343 -19.44 8.03 -12.21
CA CYS A 343 -19.86 7.91 -13.60
C CYS A 343 -18.77 7.31 -14.50
N CYS A 344 -17.56 7.15 -13.98
CA CYS A 344 -16.42 6.58 -14.68
C CYS A 344 -16.28 5.10 -14.29
N TYR A 345 -15.65 4.30 -15.15
CA TYR A 345 -15.36 2.91 -14.83
C TYR A 345 -14.06 2.45 -15.48
N VAL A 346 -13.41 1.50 -14.81
CA VAL A 346 -12.20 0.84 -15.28
C VAL A 346 -12.61 -0.35 -16.13
N ASP A 347 -12.22 -0.36 -17.40
CA ASP A 347 -12.40 -1.51 -18.28
C ASP A 347 -11.18 -2.43 -18.16
N TRP A 348 -11.19 -3.29 -17.14
CA TRP A 348 -10.12 -4.24 -16.87
C TRP A 348 -9.87 -5.22 -18.03
N ALA A 349 -10.90 -5.52 -18.82
CA ALA A 349 -10.80 -6.46 -19.94
C ALA A 349 -10.01 -5.88 -21.12
N HIS A 350 -10.03 -4.57 -21.29
CA HIS A 350 -9.37 -3.88 -22.42
C HIS A 350 -8.22 -2.98 -21.98
N GLY A 351 -7.91 -2.92 -20.68
CA GLY A 351 -6.85 -2.07 -20.12
C GLY A 351 -7.07 -0.57 -20.40
N LYS A 352 -8.33 -0.14 -20.53
CA LYS A 352 -8.68 1.25 -20.84
C LYS A 352 -9.58 1.83 -19.77
N ASP A 353 -9.06 2.80 -19.03
CA ASP A 353 -9.86 3.57 -18.08
C ASP A 353 -10.78 4.52 -18.85
N ARG A 354 -12.10 4.32 -18.72
CA ARG A 354 -13.06 5.33 -19.16
C ARG A 354 -13.18 6.38 -18.07
N ASN A 355 -12.18 7.25 -18.04
CA ASN A 355 -12.04 8.38 -17.13
C ASN A 355 -12.73 9.66 -17.63
N SER A 356 -13.53 9.58 -18.69
CA SER A 356 -14.28 10.72 -19.21
C SER A 356 -15.71 10.35 -19.59
N PHE A 357 -16.61 11.30 -19.42
CA PHE A 357 -18.03 11.12 -19.72
C PHE A 357 -18.69 12.45 -20.10
N TRP A 358 -19.84 12.36 -20.77
CA TRP A 358 -20.66 13.51 -21.14
C TRP A 358 -21.69 13.80 -20.05
N VAL A 359 -21.80 15.09 -19.69
CA VAL A 359 -22.83 15.63 -18.81
C VAL A 359 -23.86 16.37 -19.67
N PRO A 360 -25.07 15.81 -19.87
CA PRO A 360 -26.16 16.50 -20.56
C PRO A 360 -26.48 17.82 -19.87
N GLY A 361 -26.63 18.92 -20.62
CA GLY A 361 -26.85 20.27 -20.09
C GLY A 361 -25.61 20.95 -19.47
N GLY A 362 -24.53 20.19 -19.25
CA GLY A 362 -23.24 20.69 -18.80
C GLY A 362 -23.29 21.42 -17.47
N LEU A 363 -23.13 22.75 -17.50
CA LEU A 363 -23.04 23.58 -16.30
C LEU A 363 -24.28 23.49 -15.42
N THR A 364 -25.47 23.58 -16.01
CA THR A 364 -26.75 23.64 -15.26
C THR A 364 -26.98 22.35 -14.48
N SER A 365 -26.67 21.21 -15.09
CA SER A 365 -26.74 19.90 -14.45
C SER A 365 -25.77 19.78 -13.28
N LEU A 366 -24.52 20.22 -13.44
CA LEU A 366 -23.53 20.17 -12.35
C LEU A 366 -23.93 21.10 -11.19
N GLN A 367 -24.51 22.27 -11.47
CA GLN A 367 -25.04 23.17 -10.44
C GLN A 367 -26.18 22.52 -9.66
N ALA A 368 -27.09 21.87 -10.36
CA ALA A 368 -28.21 21.16 -9.75
C ALA A 368 -27.75 19.96 -8.93
N TRP A 369 -26.72 19.23 -9.35
CA TRP A 369 -26.20 18.06 -8.63
C TRP A 369 -25.70 18.39 -7.22
N ILE A 370 -25.01 19.52 -7.04
CA ILE A 370 -24.46 19.95 -5.74
C ILE A 370 -25.20 21.13 -5.11
N ARG A 371 -26.31 21.58 -5.70
CA ARG A 371 -27.11 22.74 -5.25
C ARG A 371 -26.28 24.02 -5.09
N ASN A 372 -25.33 24.24 -6.01
CA ASN A 372 -24.43 25.38 -5.96
C ASN A 372 -24.22 26.02 -7.34
N ASP A 373 -24.70 27.24 -7.51
CA ASP A 373 -24.64 27.98 -8.78
C ASP A 373 -23.25 28.48 -9.17
N SER A 374 -22.32 28.52 -8.23
CA SER A 374 -21.06 29.24 -8.39
C SER A 374 -19.86 28.34 -8.59
N LEU A 375 -19.80 27.21 -7.89
CA LEU A 375 -18.61 26.34 -7.85
C LEU A 375 -18.37 25.58 -9.17
N PRO A 376 -19.38 25.00 -9.84
CA PRO A 376 -19.16 24.30 -11.10
C PRO A 376 -18.61 25.20 -12.23
N LYS A 377 -18.86 26.52 -12.16
CA LYS A 377 -18.28 27.50 -13.10
C LYS A 377 -16.76 27.60 -12.98
N GLN A 378 -16.19 27.13 -11.87
CA GLN A 378 -14.77 27.18 -11.59
C GLN A 378 -14.03 25.93 -12.08
N ILE A 379 -14.75 24.95 -12.64
CA ILE A 379 -14.14 23.77 -13.24
C ILE A 379 -13.24 24.22 -14.40
N PRO A 380 -11.94 23.89 -14.36
CA PRO A 380 -10.97 24.34 -15.34
C PRO A 380 -11.21 23.70 -16.71
N HIS A 381 -10.61 24.30 -17.73
CA HIS A 381 -10.65 23.83 -19.11
C HIS A 381 -9.27 23.31 -19.48
N ALA A 382 -9.21 22.19 -20.20
CA ALA A 382 -7.95 21.61 -20.66
C ALA A 382 -7.23 22.59 -21.59
N GLU A 383 -7.98 23.24 -22.48
CA GLU A 383 -7.50 24.37 -23.27
C GLU A 383 -7.83 25.68 -22.55
N GLN A 384 -6.80 26.39 -22.09
CA GLN A 384 -7.00 27.69 -21.45
C GLN A 384 -7.59 28.69 -22.47
N SER A 385 -8.81 29.16 -22.19
CA SER A 385 -9.43 30.22 -22.97
C SER A 385 -8.55 31.47 -22.94
N GLN A 386 -8.03 31.89 -24.09
CA GLN A 386 -7.38 33.19 -24.26
C GLN A 386 -8.37 34.37 -24.17
N ARG A 387 -9.68 34.09 -24.15
CA ARG A 387 -10.72 35.10 -23.92
C ARG A 387 -10.82 35.43 -22.43
N GLY A 388 -10.41 36.65 -22.08
CA GLY A 388 -10.57 37.22 -20.75
C GLY A 388 -9.96 38.61 -20.62
N ARG A 389 -10.38 39.38 -19.62
CA ARG A 389 -9.73 40.66 -19.29
C ARG A 389 -8.30 40.37 -18.81
N PRO A 390 -7.26 41.00 -19.38
CA PRO A 390 -5.89 40.80 -18.93
C PRO A 390 -5.77 41.08 -17.43
N ARG A 391 -4.99 40.24 -16.75
CA ARG A 391 -4.78 40.33 -15.30
C ARG A 391 -4.18 41.72 -14.99
N LYS A 392 -4.80 42.50 -14.10
CA LYS A 392 -4.16 43.71 -13.55
C LYS A 392 -2.90 43.30 -12.79
N GLU A 393 -1.77 43.91 -13.11
CA GLU A 393 -0.47 43.68 -12.48
C GLU A 393 -0.42 44.21 -11.04
N ASN A 394 -1.09 45.33 -10.77
CA ASN A 394 -1.21 45.90 -9.42
C ASN A 394 -2.46 45.38 -8.69
N ILE A 395 -2.25 44.61 -7.62
CA ILE A 395 -3.28 44.00 -6.76
C ILE A 395 -3.01 44.44 -5.32
N ASN A 396 -4.04 44.87 -4.58
CA ASN A 396 -3.90 45.16 -3.14
C ASN A 396 -3.49 43.89 -2.37
N GLN A 397 -2.62 44.02 -1.37
CA GLN A 397 -2.06 42.87 -0.62
C GLN A 397 -3.15 41.93 -0.05
N ASP A 398 -4.22 42.47 0.52
CA ASP A 398 -5.37 41.66 1.02
C ASP A 398 -6.11 40.88 -0.09
N SER A 399 -6.16 41.46 -1.29
CA SER A 399 -6.76 40.82 -2.47
C SER A 399 -5.81 39.82 -3.15
N ALA A 400 -4.50 39.91 -2.90
CA ALA A 400 -3.51 38.96 -3.40
C ALA A 400 -3.64 37.60 -2.70
N TYR A 401 -3.82 37.57 -1.37
CA TYR A 401 -4.06 36.34 -0.61
C TYR A 401 -5.30 35.58 -1.11
N THR A 402 -6.43 36.28 -1.22
CA THR A 402 -7.69 35.68 -1.67
C THR A 402 -7.60 35.16 -3.10
N ARG A 403 -6.82 35.84 -3.96
CA ARG A 403 -6.61 35.44 -5.34
C ARG A 403 -5.71 34.21 -5.44
N ASN A 404 -4.60 34.19 -4.71
CA ASN A 404 -3.69 33.05 -4.65
C ASN A 404 -4.43 31.80 -4.13
N TRP A 405 -5.18 31.94 -3.04
CA TRP A 405 -6.00 30.84 -2.51
C TRP A 405 -6.99 30.27 -3.55
N ARG A 406 -7.64 31.13 -4.33
CA ARG A 406 -8.54 30.69 -5.43
C ARG A 406 -7.78 30.01 -6.57
N GLU A 407 -6.58 30.47 -6.87
CA GLU A 407 -5.72 29.91 -7.92
C GLU A 407 -5.19 28.53 -7.53
N THR A 408 -4.67 28.39 -6.31
CA THR A 408 -4.26 27.09 -5.72
C THR A 408 -5.44 26.11 -5.69
N LYS A 409 -6.63 26.56 -5.27
CA LYS A 409 -7.83 25.72 -5.26
C LYS A 409 -8.27 25.27 -6.65
N ARG A 410 -8.16 26.14 -7.65
CA ARG A 410 -8.44 25.79 -9.05
C ARG A 410 -7.40 24.86 -9.64
N GLN A 411 -6.13 25.04 -9.30
CA GLN A 411 -5.05 24.16 -9.71
C GLN A 411 -5.27 22.77 -9.14
N LEU A 412 -5.51 22.65 -7.84
CA LEU A 412 -5.87 21.38 -7.23
C LEU A 412 -7.14 20.79 -7.87
N ALA A 413 -8.19 21.58 -8.08
CA ALA A 413 -9.39 21.08 -8.76
C ALA A 413 -9.11 20.56 -10.19
N SER A 414 -8.15 21.18 -10.91
CA SER A 414 -7.76 20.76 -12.27
C SER A 414 -7.11 19.39 -12.33
N GLU A 415 -6.43 19.01 -11.25
CA GLU A 415 -5.80 17.69 -11.13
C GLU A 415 -6.86 16.58 -11.03
N TYR A 416 -8.08 16.88 -10.56
CA TYR A 416 -9.15 15.89 -10.38
C TYR A 416 -10.27 15.97 -11.41
N LEU A 417 -10.66 17.19 -11.81
CA LEU A 417 -11.78 17.44 -12.72
C LEU A 417 -11.39 18.49 -13.76
N CYS A 418 -11.48 18.11 -15.03
CA CYS A 418 -11.19 19.01 -16.14
C CYS A 418 -12.25 18.92 -17.23
N ARG A 419 -12.68 20.07 -17.76
CA ARG A 419 -13.55 20.12 -18.94
C ARG A 419 -12.69 20.03 -20.20
N ILE A 420 -12.90 18.96 -20.97
CA ILE A 420 -12.11 18.67 -22.17
C ILE A 420 -12.84 19.07 -23.46
N GLU A 421 -14.17 18.91 -23.53
CA GLU A 421 -14.95 19.22 -24.73
C GLU A 421 -16.34 19.76 -24.37
N THR A 422 -16.99 20.41 -25.35
CA THR A 422 -18.39 20.84 -25.25
C THR A 422 -19.13 20.57 -26.56
N ARG A 423 -20.41 20.20 -26.48
CA ARG A 423 -21.28 20.06 -27.65
C ARG A 423 -22.66 20.65 -27.40
N GLN A 424 -23.39 20.99 -28.46
CA GLN A 424 -24.79 21.39 -28.35
C GLN A 424 -25.69 20.14 -28.36
N SER A 425 -26.71 20.13 -27.51
CA SER A 425 -27.71 19.08 -27.38
C SER A 425 -29.10 19.69 -27.14
N GLU A 426 -30.14 18.85 -27.13
CA GLU A 426 -31.51 19.25 -26.79
C GLU A 426 -31.63 19.82 -25.36
N THR A 427 -30.72 19.44 -24.46
CA THR A 427 -30.69 19.90 -23.06
C THR A 427 -29.80 21.13 -22.85
N GLY A 428 -29.24 21.69 -23.92
CA GLY A 428 -28.39 22.88 -23.90
C GLY A 428 -26.95 22.58 -24.32
N THR A 429 -25.98 23.12 -23.59
CA THR A 429 -24.55 22.89 -23.89
C THR A 429 -23.98 21.81 -22.99
N ASP A 430 -23.85 20.60 -23.52
CA ASP A 430 -23.26 19.45 -22.83
C ASP A 430 -21.76 19.66 -22.62
N TRP A 431 -21.25 19.17 -21.49
CA TRP A 431 -19.82 19.21 -21.16
C TRP A 431 -19.27 17.79 -21.10
N LYS A 432 -18.09 17.57 -21.71
CA LYS A 432 -17.31 16.37 -21.49
C LYS A 432 -16.30 16.64 -20.37
N LEU A 433 -16.40 15.86 -19.31
CA LEU A 433 -15.49 15.95 -18.16
C LEU A 433 -14.50 14.79 -18.21
N GLN A 434 -13.24 15.09 -17.88
CA GLN A 434 -12.22 14.13 -17.53
C GLN A 434 -12.08 14.11 -16.00
N VAL A 435 -12.04 12.91 -15.43
CA VAL A 435 -11.95 12.65 -14.00
C VAL A 435 -10.68 11.84 -13.76
N ASN A 436 -9.72 12.39 -13.03
CA ASN A 436 -8.47 11.69 -12.76
C ASN A 436 -8.52 10.95 -11.43
N ASP A 437 -7.61 9.99 -11.25
CA ASP A 437 -7.42 9.30 -9.98
C ASP A 437 -6.76 10.18 -8.91
N VAL A 438 -6.68 9.64 -7.69
CA VAL A 438 -6.10 10.38 -6.57
C VAL A 438 -4.61 10.57 -6.77
N GLN A 439 -4.21 11.82 -6.97
CA GLN A 439 -2.82 12.24 -7.07
C GLN A 439 -2.33 12.88 -5.76
N LEU A 440 -1.01 12.97 -5.63
CA LEU A 440 -0.36 13.70 -4.54
C LEU A 440 -0.59 15.21 -4.70
N THR A 441 -0.83 15.90 -3.60
CA THR A 441 -0.83 17.36 -3.58
C THR A 441 0.57 17.90 -3.88
N ALA A 442 0.68 19.14 -4.34
CA ALA A 442 1.98 19.78 -4.60
C ALA A 442 2.95 19.76 -3.39
N ALA A 443 2.40 19.86 -2.17
CA ALA A 443 3.18 19.75 -0.94
C ALA A 443 3.74 18.33 -0.75
N ASP A 444 2.92 17.31 -0.96
CA ASP A 444 3.34 15.91 -0.83
C ASP A 444 4.20 15.43 -2.02
N GLU A 445 4.09 16.05 -3.19
CA GLU A 445 5.05 15.89 -4.29
C GLU A 445 6.43 16.44 -3.91
N SER A 446 6.48 17.58 -3.22
CA SER A 446 7.74 18.14 -2.72
C SER A 446 8.35 17.21 -1.65
N LEU A 447 7.52 16.67 -0.75
CA LEU A 447 7.93 15.63 0.20
C LEU A 447 8.46 14.38 -0.51
N LYS A 448 7.78 13.91 -1.56
CA LYS A 448 8.23 12.77 -2.36
C LYS A 448 9.64 13.00 -2.91
N GLN A 449 9.89 14.17 -3.50
CA GLN A 449 11.20 14.51 -4.06
C GLN A 449 12.27 14.58 -2.97
N ALA A 450 11.96 15.17 -1.82
CA ALA A 450 12.89 15.23 -0.69
C ALA A 450 13.21 13.85 -0.12
N ILE A 451 12.21 12.97 -0.01
CA ILE A 451 12.44 11.59 0.44
C ILE A 451 13.30 10.82 -0.57
N TYR A 452 13.05 10.95 -1.87
CA TYR A 452 13.94 10.36 -2.88
C TYR A 452 15.35 10.95 -2.80
N GLY A 453 15.50 12.27 -2.64
CA GLY A 453 16.79 12.92 -2.43
C GLY A 453 17.54 12.37 -1.22
N PHE A 454 16.84 12.19 -0.09
CA PHE A 454 17.40 11.60 1.12
C PHE A 454 17.84 10.15 0.92
N ILE A 455 17.04 9.37 0.19
CA ILE A 455 17.28 7.95 -0.07
C ILE A 455 18.47 7.74 -1.01
N TYR A 456 18.57 8.51 -2.10
CA TYR A 456 19.62 8.33 -3.12
C TYR A 456 20.89 9.14 -2.85
N ALA A 457 20.80 10.20 -2.05
CA ALA A 457 21.92 11.06 -1.69
C ALA A 457 21.86 11.42 -0.19
N PRO A 458 22.03 10.43 0.72
CA PRO A 458 21.95 10.68 2.15
C PRO A 458 23.08 11.60 2.63
N PRO A 459 22.87 12.39 3.70
CA PRO A 459 23.93 13.16 4.34
C PRO A 459 25.15 12.30 4.67
N LYS A 460 26.35 12.88 4.56
CA LYS A 460 27.63 12.17 4.78
C LYS A 460 27.70 11.45 6.13
N GLN A 461 27.04 12.01 7.14
CA GLN A 461 26.93 11.46 8.50
C GLN A 461 26.13 10.14 8.54
N ILE A 462 25.10 10.01 7.69
CA ILE A 462 24.21 8.83 7.62
C ILE A 462 24.78 7.78 6.65
N ALA A 463 25.54 8.19 5.63
CA ALA A 463 26.04 7.30 4.59
C ALA A 463 26.88 6.11 5.12
N GLY A 464 27.43 6.20 6.34
CA GLY A 464 28.18 5.12 7.00
C GLY A 464 27.36 4.17 7.87
N LEU A 465 26.06 4.42 8.10
CA LEU A 465 25.24 3.63 9.00
C LEU A 465 24.75 2.32 8.34
N PRO A 466 24.61 1.21 9.10
CA PRO A 466 24.01 -0.03 8.62
C PRO A 466 22.48 0.11 8.52
N MET A 467 22.03 0.98 7.61
CA MET A 467 20.65 1.43 7.52
C MET A 467 19.65 0.30 7.31
N GLN A 468 20.01 -0.76 6.58
CA GLN A 468 19.12 -1.91 6.40
C GLN A 468 18.82 -2.63 7.72
N GLU A 469 19.84 -2.84 8.56
CA GLU A 469 19.68 -3.50 9.86
C GLU A 469 18.95 -2.60 10.85
N LEU A 470 19.30 -1.30 10.88
CA LEU A 470 18.64 -0.30 11.72
C LEU A 470 17.15 -0.15 11.39
N MET A 471 16.81 -0.07 10.11
CA MET A 471 15.42 0.03 9.65
C MET A 471 14.64 -1.27 9.82
N GLN A 472 15.28 -2.40 10.15
CA GLN A 472 14.59 -3.66 10.47
C GLN A 472 14.45 -3.90 11.98
N SER A 473 15.14 -3.13 12.82
CA SER A 473 15.06 -3.26 14.27
C SER A 473 13.75 -2.65 14.81
N PRO A 474 12.86 -3.44 15.43
CA PRO A 474 11.58 -2.95 15.93
C PRO A 474 11.77 -1.97 17.11
N GLU A 475 12.78 -2.19 17.95
CA GLU A 475 13.11 -1.33 19.08
C GLU A 475 13.57 0.05 18.59
N PHE A 476 14.41 0.09 17.55
CA PHE A 476 14.88 1.32 16.92
C PHE A 476 13.74 2.13 16.28
N GLN A 477 12.86 1.46 15.52
CA GLN A 477 11.68 2.09 14.92
C GLN A 477 10.73 2.67 15.98
N GLN A 478 10.45 1.90 17.04
CA GLN A 478 9.56 2.33 18.13
C GLN A 478 10.11 3.56 18.84
N SER A 479 11.41 3.59 19.16
CA SER A 479 12.04 4.76 19.79
C SER A 479 11.99 6.00 18.89
N LEU A 480 12.23 5.87 17.58
CA LEU A 480 12.15 6.99 16.64
C LEU A 480 10.72 7.54 16.49
N LEU A 481 9.73 6.67 16.42
CA LEU A 481 8.33 7.09 16.33
C LEU A 481 7.85 7.71 17.64
N ALA A 482 8.24 7.17 18.80
CA ALA A 482 7.95 7.77 20.09
C ALA A 482 8.56 9.17 20.20
N ASN A 483 9.81 9.33 19.78
CA ASN A 483 10.48 10.63 19.70
C ASN A 483 9.71 11.61 18.80
N ALA A 484 9.37 11.21 17.58
CA ALA A 484 8.65 12.05 16.63
C ALA A 484 7.25 12.48 17.12
N LYS A 485 6.57 11.63 17.90
CA LYS A 485 5.26 11.94 18.48
C LYS A 485 5.34 12.98 19.59
N VAL A 486 6.36 12.88 20.44
CA VAL A 486 6.55 13.82 21.56
C VAL A 486 7.16 15.14 21.04
N ASN A 487 8.08 15.04 20.10
CA ASN A 487 8.84 16.17 19.55
C ASN A 487 8.63 16.27 18.02
N PRO A 488 7.46 16.75 17.56
CA PRO A 488 7.10 16.75 16.14
C PRO A 488 7.90 17.74 15.29
N ALA A 489 8.50 18.76 15.92
CA ALA A 489 9.25 19.82 15.24
C ALA A 489 10.75 19.52 15.11
N GLN A 490 11.32 18.71 16.01
CA GLN A 490 12.74 18.37 16.02
C GLN A 490 12.95 17.08 16.81
N LEU A 491 13.66 16.12 16.22
CA LEU A 491 13.95 14.86 16.90
C LEU A 491 15.04 15.05 17.96
N CYS A 492 14.82 14.50 19.16
CA CYS A 492 15.77 14.55 20.27
C CYS A 492 16.76 13.38 20.26
N HIS A 493 17.93 13.57 20.84
CA HIS A 493 18.89 12.48 21.11
C HIS A 493 18.37 11.50 22.17
N PHE A 494 18.89 10.29 22.15
CA PHE A 494 18.45 9.18 23.01
C PHE A 494 18.58 9.50 24.51
N GLU A 495 19.65 10.18 24.92
CA GLU A 495 19.85 10.57 26.33
C GLU A 495 18.73 11.47 26.85
N THR A 496 18.22 12.38 26.02
CA THR A 496 17.10 13.26 26.35
C THR A 496 15.81 12.46 26.49
N LEU A 497 15.56 11.50 25.59
CA LEU A 497 14.39 10.61 25.65
C LEU A 497 14.40 9.74 26.92
N ALA A 498 15.58 9.29 27.34
CA ALA A 498 15.74 8.53 28.58
C ALA A 498 15.46 9.39 29.83
N LYS A 499 15.93 10.64 29.84
CA LYS A 499 15.65 11.60 30.94
C LYS A 499 14.16 11.94 31.05
N GLU A 500 13.46 11.99 29.93
CA GLU A 500 12.01 12.27 29.87
C GLU A 500 11.14 11.04 30.14
N GLY A 501 11.76 9.85 30.34
CA GLY A 501 11.05 8.60 30.59
C GLY A 501 10.31 8.05 29.37
N ILE A 502 10.67 8.48 28.16
CA ILE A 502 10.08 8.06 26.89
C ILE A 502 10.70 6.74 26.42
N CYS A 503 11.98 6.51 26.73
CA CYS A 503 12.71 5.27 26.46
C CYS A 503 13.50 4.86 27.72
N ASN A 504 13.78 3.55 27.91
CA ASN A 504 14.62 3.09 29.01
C ASN A 504 16.05 2.84 28.50
N ASN A 505 17.09 3.11 29.30
CA ASN A 505 18.48 2.87 28.89
C ASN A 505 18.76 1.40 28.50
N ASP A 506 17.98 0.46 29.03
CA ASP A 506 18.09 -0.97 28.72
C ASP A 506 17.41 -1.36 27.38
N THR A 507 16.79 -0.42 26.65
CA THR A 507 16.07 -0.71 25.40
C THR A 507 16.97 -0.87 24.17
N LEU A 508 18.17 -0.29 24.16
CA LEU A 508 19.08 -0.37 23.01
C LEU A 508 20.53 -0.58 23.47
N ALA A 509 21.29 -1.41 22.73
CA ALA A 509 22.72 -1.58 22.97
C ALA A 509 23.50 -0.27 22.69
N HIS A 510 24.67 -0.09 23.32
CA HIS A 510 25.43 1.16 23.22
C HIS A 510 25.77 1.59 21.78
N GLY A 511 26.07 0.64 20.89
CA GLY A 511 26.29 0.92 19.46
C GLY A 511 25.03 1.41 18.74
N LEU A 512 23.86 0.84 19.05
CA LEU A 512 22.57 1.27 18.50
C LEU A 512 22.17 2.67 18.96
N ILE A 513 22.53 3.05 20.19
CA ILE A 513 22.32 4.42 20.71
C ILE A 513 23.14 5.44 19.89
N CYS A 514 24.40 5.14 19.58
CA CYS A 514 25.23 6.02 18.75
C CYS A 514 24.69 6.14 17.31
N HIS A 515 24.22 5.02 16.73
CA HIS A 515 23.57 5.03 15.42
C HIS A 515 22.23 5.79 15.43
N PHE A 516 21.49 5.73 16.53
CA PHE A 516 20.25 6.48 16.72
C PHE A 516 20.50 7.98 16.66
N ASP A 517 21.45 8.49 17.45
CA ASP A 517 21.74 9.92 17.50
C ASP A 517 22.28 10.43 16.15
N THR A 518 23.15 9.65 15.50
CA THR A 518 23.67 9.97 14.16
C THR A 518 22.55 10.04 13.10
N PHE A 519 21.58 9.13 13.19
CA PHE A 519 20.43 9.12 12.28
C PHE A 519 19.47 10.28 12.57
N VAL A 520 19.22 10.60 13.84
CA VAL A 520 18.42 11.75 14.28
C VAL A 520 19.03 13.06 13.78
N ASP A 521 20.34 13.26 13.93
CA ASP A 521 21.03 14.45 13.45
C ASP A 521 20.91 14.60 11.94
N GLY A 522 21.07 13.49 11.21
CA GLY A 522 20.96 13.49 9.77
C GLY A 522 19.54 13.74 9.26
N LEU A 523 18.51 13.23 9.95
CA LEU A 523 17.11 13.53 9.66
C LEU A 523 16.77 14.98 9.94
N ASN A 524 17.17 15.49 11.11
CA ASN A 524 16.98 16.89 11.48
C ASN A 524 17.62 17.78 10.42
N TYR A 525 18.91 17.59 10.13
CA TYR A 525 19.63 18.39 9.13
C TYR A 525 18.97 18.40 7.75
N TYR A 526 18.50 17.25 7.27
CA TYR A 526 17.98 17.14 5.90
C TYR A 526 16.53 17.66 5.77
N PHE A 527 15.68 17.41 6.78
CA PHE A 527 14.25 17.70 6.71
C PHE A 527 13.81 18.94 7.50
N GLU A 528 14.70 19.59 8.26
CA GLU A 528 14.42 20.80 9.06
C GLU A 528 13.61 21.83 8.28
N THR A 529 14.05 22.19 7.07
CA THR A 529 13.36 23.19 6.24
C THR A 529 11.92 22.81 5.87
N LEU A 530 11.64 21.52 5.63
CA LEU A 530 10.29 21.04 5.31
C LEU A 530 9.39 20.98 6.55
N VAL A 531 9.98 20.64 7.70
CA VAL A 531 9.26 20.58 8.98
C VAL A 531 8.96 21.97 9.52
N GLU A 532 9.92 22.90 9.47
CA GLU A 532 9.74 24.31 9.83
C GLU A 532 8.69 25.00 8.95
N ALA A 533 8.66 24.68 7.64
CA ALA A 533 7.64 25.17 6.73
C ALA A 533 6.23 24.56 6.98
N GLY A 534 6.12 23.59 7.89
CA GLY A 534 4.86 22.90 8.21
C GLY A 534 4.35 22.01 7.08
N ILE A 535 5.22 21.64 6.13
CA ILE A 535 4.87 20.80 4.97
C ILE A 535 4.65 19.35 5.43
N CYS A 536 5.51 18.87 6.33
CA CYS A 536 5.43 17.53 6.91
C CYS A 536 5.88 17.50 8.38
N GLN A 537 5.61 16.39 9.06
CA GLN A 537 6.15 16.09 10.39
C GLN A 537 7.13 14.93 10.30
N PHE A 538 8.09 14.85 11.22
CA PHE A 538 9.04 13.75 11.28
C PHE A 538 8.37 12.38 11.38
N GLU A 539 7.23 12.29 12.07
CA GLU A 539 6.43 11.07 12.12
C GLU A 539 6.01 10.62 10.70
N THR A 540 5.60 11.56 9.84
CA THR A 540 5.21 11.24 8.46
C THR A 540 6.39 10.72 7.65
N ILE A 541 7.55 11.37 7.78
CA ILE A 541 8.78 10.98 7.08
C ILE A 541 9.21 9.57 7.50
N LEU A 542 9.32 9.32 8.80
CA LEU A 542 9.71 8.02 9.36
C LEU A 542 8.77 6.90 8.89
N ASN A 543 7.46 7.15 8.95
CA ASN A 543 6.49 6.16 8.51
C ASN A 543 6.54 5.86 7.00
N ILE A 544 6.90 6.83 6.17
CA ILE A 544 7.14 6.59 4.75
C ILE A 544 8.40 5.73 4.59
N LEU A 545 9.50 6.11 5.23
CA LEU A 545 10.78 5.39 5.18
C LEU A 545 10.64 3.92 5.62
N PHE A 546 9.91 3.66 6.71
CA PHE A 546 9.68 2.30 7.22
C PHE A 546 8.75 1.45 6.34
N LYS A 547 7.89 2.06 5.53
CA LYS A 547 6.93 1.34 4.67
C LYS A 547 7.49 0.87 3.33
N LEU A 548 8.59 1.46 2.87
CA LEU A 548 9.17 1.16 1.56
C LEU A 548 9.67 -0.28 1.51
N LYS A 549 9.12 -1.06 0.58
CA LYS A 549 9.45 -2.46 0.37
C LYS A 549 10.80 -2.50 -0.35
N TYR A 550 11.84 -2.89 0.37
CA TYR A 550 13.23 -2.88 -0.10
C TYR A 550 13.78 -1.47 -0.34
N ALA A 551 14.35 -0.89 0.71
CA ALA A 551 15.42 0.08 0.51
C ALA A 551 16.67 -0.65 0.00
N SER A 552 16.61 -1.14 -1.25
CA SER A 552 17.78 -1.48 -2.07
C SER A 552 18.77 -0.31 -2.19
N PHE A 553 18.32 0.88 -1.77
CA PHE A 553 19.02 2.15 -1.72
C PHE A 553 20.09 2.27 -0.62
N PHE A 554 20.03 1.46 0.44
CA PHE A 554 21.07 1.46 1.48
C PHE A 554 22.25 0.53 1.17
N ASN A 555 22.20 -0.18 0.03
CA ASN A 555 23.35 -0.87 -0.50
C ASN A 555 24.35 0.17 -1.01
N LYS A 556 25.34 0.49 -0.19
CA LYS A 556 26.67 0.82 -0.73
C LYS A 556 27.16 -0.39 -1.52
N ASN A 557 26.80 -0.41 -2.81
CA ASN A 557 27.44 -1.06 -3.96
C ASN A 557 26.42 -1.21 -5.11
N THR A 558 25.97 -0.09 -5.67
CA THR A 558 25.43 -0.06 -7.04
C THR A 558 26.59 -0.06 -8.04
N GLU A 559 27.33 -1.17 -8.11
CA GLU A 559 28.12 -1.52 -9.29
C GLU A 559 27.55 -2.76 -10.01
N PHE A 560 26.48 -3.36 -9.50
CA PHE A 560 25.84 -4.51 -10.15
C PHE A 560 24.32 -4.41 -10.04
N GLN A 561 23.74 -3.43 -10.74
CA GLN A 561 22.42 -3.68 -11.33
C GLN A 561 22.64 -4.56 -12.57
N PRO A 562 21.83 -5.60 -12.81
CA PRO A 562 21.89 -6.32 -14.08
C PRO A 562 21.44 -5.35 -15.17
N HIS A 563 22.41 -4.78 -15.89
CA HIS A 563 22.16 -3.97 -17.06
C HIS A 563 21.31 -4.78 -18.05
N THR A 564 20.04 -4.40 -18.23
CA THR A 564 19.54 -4.29 -19.60
C THR A 564 20.53 -3.38 -20.32
N ALA A 565 21.27 -3.95 -21.27
CA ALA A 565 22.23 -3.24 -22.08
C ALA A 565 21.55 -2.02 -22.70
N VAL A 566 21.91 -0.83 -22.20
CA VAL A 566 21.77 0.39 -22.97
C VAL A 566 22.84 0.27 -24.03
N THR A 567 22.42 0.03 -25.26
CA THR A 567 23.28 0.20 -26.43
C THR A 567 23.68 1.66 -26.48
N ASP A 568 24.98 1.92 -26.32
CA ASP A 568 25.62 3.17 -26.67
C ASP A 568 25.25 3.52 -28.11
N ASP A 569 24.55 4.64 -28.28
CA ASP A 569 24.55 5.50 -29.46
C ASP A 569 23.80 6.77 -29.05
N ASP A 570 24.56 7.76 -28.57
CA ASP A 570 24.46 9.18 -28.94
C ASP A 570 25.26 10.04 -27.94
N GLU A 571 26.44 10.46 -28.40
CA GLU A 571 27.28 11.51 -27.84
C GLU A 571 26.53 12.86 -27.91
N ASP A 572 26.46 13.62 -26.79
CA ASP A 572 27.15 14.91 -26.65
C ASP A 572 26.76 15.71 -25.40
N ASP A 573 27.79 16.30 -24.81
CA ASP A 573 27.85 17.46 -23.90
C ASP A 573 27.23 17.41 -22.50
N PHE A 574 28.08 17.26 -21.47
CA PHE A 574 28.59 18.40 -20.71
C PHE A 574 29.77 17.99 -19.80
N CYS A 575 30.86 18.74 -19.94
CA CYS A 575 32.12 18.58 -19.21
C CYS A 575 31.98 18.79 -17.69
N ASN A 576 32.54 17.85 -16.91
CA ASN A 576 33.28 18.16 -15.68
C ASN A 576 34.42 17.13 -15.54
N ALA A 577 35.42 17.28 -16.40
CA ALA A 577 36.73 16.70 -16.20
C ALA A 577 37.48 17.59 -15.20
N ASP A 578 37.21 17.39 -13.92
CA ASP A 578 38.10 17.72 -12.80
C ASP A 578 37.50 17.02 -11.57
N ILE A 579 38.35 16.35 -10.78
CA ILE A 579 38.04 15.44 -9.65
C ILE A 579 37.97 13.94 -10.04
N LEU A 580 39.00 13.42 -10.71
CA LEU A 580 39.35 11.99 -10.62
C LEU A 580 40.87 11.76 -10.57
N SER A 581 41.58 12.64 -9.85
CA SER A 581 43.00 12.43 -9.53
C SER A 581 43.27 12.81 -8.08
N GLN A 582 42.66 12.08 -7.15
CA GLN A 582 43.12 11.92 -5.77
C GLN A 582 42.14 11.03 -5.00
N VAL A 583 42.13 9.73 -5.31
CA VAL A 583 41.85 8.72 -4.30
C VAL A 583 42.95 7.68 -4.43
N VAL A 584 43.80 7.73 -3.42
CA VAL A 584 44.89 6.82 -3.08
C VAL A 584 44.63 5.40 -3.57
N GLU A 585 45.54 4.93 -4.42
CA GLU A 585 45.77 3.50 -4.65
C GLU A 585 45.97 2.84 -3.29
N ASN A 586 44.95 2.11 -2.81
CA ASN A 586 45.12 1.24 -1.64
C ASN A 586 46.06 0.10 -2.06
N GLU A 587 47.33 0.19 -1.65
CA GLU A 587 48.39 -0.79 -1.86
C GLU A 587 48.14 -2.18 -1.23
N GLU A 588 46.95 -2.45 -0.67
CA GLU A 588 46.60 -3.75 -0.05
C GLU A 588 45.91 -4.76 -0.99
N MET A 589 45.56 -4.38 -2.23
CA MET A 589 44.90 -5.28 -3.20
C MET A 589 45.84 -5.97 -4.21
N ASN A 590 47.06 -6.30 -3.78
CA ASN A 590 48.01 -7.07 -4.59
C ASN A 590 48.85 -8.06 -3.75
N SER A 591 48.27 -8.65 -2.68
CA SER A 591 48.98 -9.69 -1.94
C SER A 591 49.02 -10.99 -2.75
N ASP A 592 50.21 -11.30 -3.27
CA ASP A 592 50.58 -12.64 -3.69
C ASP A 592 50.48 -13.61 -2.48
N TRP A 593 50.36 -14.91 -2.76
CA TRP A 593 50.23 -15.95 -1.73
C TRP A 593 51.23 -15.80 -0.57
N ASP A 594 50.75 -15.75 0.67
CA ASP A 594 51.60 -15.83 1.86
C ASP A 594 52.06 -17.28 2.08
N TYR A 595 53.15 -17.66 1.40
CA TYR A 595 53.75 -18.98 1.51
C TYR A 595 54.25 -19.32 2.92
N GLN A 596 54.54 -18.32 3.76
CA GLN A 596 55.03 -18.56 5.11
C GLN A 596 53.90 -19.00 6.04
N SER A 597 52.75 -18.32 5.97
CA SER A 597 51.54 -18.74 6.66
C SER A 597 51.02 -20.07 6.11
N LEU A 598 50.93 -20.20 4.78
CA LEU A 598 50.35 -21.37 4.13
C LEU A 598 51.13 -22.67 4.38
N PHE A 599 52.47 -22.62 4.34
CA PHE A 599 53.30 -23.79 4.56
C PHE A 599 53.65 -24.06 6.02
N SER A 600 53.14 -23.26 6.97
CA SER A 600 53.35 -23.49 8.41
C SER A 600 52.88 -24.87 8.90
N VAL A 601 51.93 -25.48 8.17
CA VAL A 601 51.40 -26.83 8.40
C VAL A 601 52.39 -27.94 7.98
N LEU A 602 53.44 -27.61 7.22
CA LEU A 602 54.43 -28.57 6.69
C LEU A 602 55.66 -28.69 7.60
N ASP A 603 56.33 -29.84 7.59
CA ASP A 603 57.62 -30.00 8.29
C ASP A 603 58.69 -29.03 7.76
N LYS A 604 59.53 -28.51 8.66
CA LYS A 604 60.58 -27.51 8.34
C LYS A 604 61.52 -27.96 7.22
N THR A 605 61.82 -29.26 7.14
CA THR A 605 62.67 -29.85 6.09
C THR A 605 62.07 -29.70 4.69
N TYR A 606 60.75 -29.85 4.54
CA TYR A 606 60.06 -29.66 3.28
C TYR A 606 59.88 -28.18 2.93
N GLN A 607 59.64 -27.32 3.92
CA GLN A 607 59.59 -25.87 3.72
C GLN A 607 60.92 -25.34 3.16
N GLU A 608 62.04 -25.81 3.71
CA GLU A 608 63.39 -25.45 3.24
C GLU A 608 63.64 -25.96 1.81
N GLN A 609 63.26 -27.20 1.49
CA GLN A 609 63.42 -27.77 0.14
C GLN A 609 62.56 -27.06 -0.91
N ILE A 610 61.30 -26.74 -0.59
CA ILE A 610 60.39 -26.03 -1.49
C ILE A 610 60.92 -24.62 -1.79
N ARG A 611 61.40 -23.91 -0.78
CA ARG A 611 62.00 -22.56 -0.93
C ARG A 611 63.32 -22.59 -1.69
N LEU A 612 64.18 -23.57 -1.40
CA LEU A 612 65.48 -23.71 -2.08
C LEU A 612 65.31 -23.91 -3.59
N TRP A 613 64.28 -24.66 -4.00
CA TRP A 613 64.02 -24.99 -5.41
C TRP A 613 62.93 -24.12 -6.05
N LYS A 614 62.40 -23.11 -5.35
CA LYS A 614 61.34 -22.21 -5.82
C LYS A 614 60.09 -22.95 -6.34
N LEU A 615 59.63 -23.93 -5.57
CA LEU A 615 58.51 -24.82 -5.93
C LEU A 615 57.17 -24.40 -5.32
N GLU A 616 57.05 -23.19 -4.79
CA GLU A 616 55.90 -22.74 -3.99
C GLU A 616 54.60 -22.78 -4.79
N LYS A 617 54.54 -22.12 -5.95
CA LYS A 617 53.37 -22.13 -6.85
C LYS A 617 53.04 -23.53 -7.38
N ILE A 618 54.06 -24.33 -7.68
CA ILE A 618 53.90 -25.72 -8.13
C ILE A 618 53.26 -26.58 -7.04
N THR A 619 53.65 -26.35 -5.78
CA THR A 619 53.09 -27.06 -4.63
C THR A 619 51.63 -26.68 -4.41
N ILE A 620 51.27 -25.40 -4.57
CA ILE A 620 49.86 -24.95 -4.50
C ILE A 620 49.02 -25.57 -5.61
N ALA A 621 49.51 -25.58 -6.85
CA ALA A 621 48.79 -26.21 -7.97
C ALA A 621 48.55 -27.71 -7.73
N TRP A 622 49.52 -28.44 -7.18
CA TRP A 622 49.32 -29.83 -6.80
C TRP A 622 48.38 -30.00 -5.59
N ALA A 623 48.36 -29.06 -4.65
CA ALA A 623 47.42 -29.07 -3.53
C ALA A 623 45.98 -28.86 -4.03
N VAL A 624 45.75 -27.91 -4.94
CA VAL A 624 44.47 -27.72 -5.63
C VAL A 624 44.04 -29.02 -6.32
N GLN A 625 44.91 -29.62 -7.14
CA GLN A 625 44.59 -30.88 -7.81
C GLN A 625 44.28 -32.04 -6.83
N ALA A 626 44.98 -32.08 -5.69
CA ALA A 626 44.78 -33.11 -4.67
C ALA A 626 43.45 -32.94 -3.90
N CYS A 627 42.90 -31.72 -3.81
CA CYS A 627 41.57 -31.48 -3.24
C CYS A 627 40.46 -32.14 -4.08
N PHE A 628 40.62 -32.17 -5.41
CA PHE A 628 39.71 -32.80 -6.37
C PHE A 628 40.01 -34.29 -6.63
N SER A 629 40.87 -34.90 -5.82
CA SER A 629 41.14 -36.35 -5.83
C SER A 629 40.62 -36.97 -4.53
N LEU A 630 39.33 -37.35 -4.50
CA LEU A 630 38.65 -37.74 -3.26
C LEU A 630 39.27 -38.95 -2.51
N ASN A 631 40.00 -39.82 -3.22
CA ASN A 631 40.71 -40.97 -2.66
C ASN A 631 41.95 -40.61 -1.82
N ILE A 632 42.36 -39.33 -1.81
CA ILE A 632 43.53 -38.84 -1.08
C ILE A 632 43.07 -38.24 0.24
N HIS A 633 43.63 -38.69 1.36
CA HIS A 633 43.24 -38.19 2.69
C HIS A 633 43.96 -36.90 3.10
N GLN A 634 45.17 -36.65 2.57
CA GLN A 634 46.02 -35.50 2.94
C GLN A 634 46.52 -34.79 1.67
N PRO A 635 45.84 -33.72 1.22
CA PRO A 635 46.18 -33.01 -0.02
C PRO A 635 47.61 -32.46 -0.03
N TRP A 636 48.07 -31.89 1.09
CA TRP A 636 49.44 -31.36 1.22
C TRP A 636 50.52 -32.43 1.07
N SER A 637 50.33 -33.64 1.61
CA SER A 637 51.32 -34.72 1.52
C SER A 637 51.53 -35.21 0.08
N LEU A 638 50.46 -35.26 -0.72
CA LEU A 638 50.58 -35.57 -2.15
C LEU A 638 51.29 -34.41 -2.88
N ALA A 639 50.90 -33.18 -2.57
CA ALA A 639 51.41 -31.99 -3.22
C ALA A 639 52.93 -31.84 -3.07
N ILE A 640 53.43 -32.03 -1.86
CA ILE A 640 54.87 -31.99 -1.55
C ILE A 640 55.61 -33.08 -2.33
N ARG A 641 55.14 -34.33 -2.25
CA ARG A 641 55.80 -35.47 -2.92
C ARG A 641 55.87 -35.25 -4.42
N ARG A 642 54.78 -34.82 -5.05
CA ARG A 642 54.72 -34.55 -6.50
C ARG A 642 55.55 -33.33 -6.89
N ALA A 643 55.53 -32.26 -6.11
CA ALA A 643 56.32 -31.06 -6.38
C ALA A 643 57.84 -31.35 -6.31
N ILE A 644 58.29 -32.09 -5.29
CA ILE A 644 59.71 -32.43 -5.09
C ILE A 644 60.20 -33.47 -6.11
N ASP A 645 59.41 -34.53 -6.36
CA ASP A 645 59.80 -35.65 -7.23
C ASP A 645 59.76 -35.26 -8.72
N LEU A 646 58.72 -34.54 -9.16
CA LEU A 646 58.50 -34.22 -10.58
C LEU A 646 59.00 -32.84 -10.98
N ARG A 647 59.12 -31.90 -10.02
CA ARG A 647 59.49 -30.49 -10.25
C ARG A 647 58.69 -29.81 -11.36
N LYS A 648 57.47 -30.28 -11.60
CA LYS A 648 56.56 -29.81 -12.66
C LYS A 648 55.14 -29.74 -12.10
N ALA A 649 54.41 -28.69 -12.45
CA ALA A 649 53.01 -28.51 -12.10
C ALA A 649 52.09 -29.58 -12.73
N PRO A 650 50.92 -29.86 -12.15
CA PRO A 650 49.92 -30.75 -12.76
C PRO A 650 49.40 -30.22 -14.10
N GLY A 651 49.54 -28.92 -14.36
CA GLY A 651 49.02 -28.24 -15.55
C GLY A 651 47.51 -28.02 -15.49
N GLY A 652 46.95 -27.42 -16.55
CA GLY A 652 45.51 -27.23 -16.69
C GLY A 652 44.88 -26.28 -15.65
N PRO A 653 43.61 -26.49 -15.28
CA PRO A 653 42.86 -25.60 -14.39
C PRO A 653 43.51 -25.39 -13.02
N ALA A 654 44.12 -26.44 -12.43
CA ALA A 654 44.75 -26.35 -11.12
C ALA A 654 45.97 -25.42 -11.09
N MET A 655 46.73 -25.32 -12.20
CA MET A 655 47.83 -24.37 -12.30
C MET A 655 47.34 -22.94 -12.43
N ARG A 656 46.31 -22.70 -13.27
CA ARG A 656 45.72 -21.37 -13.46
C ARG A 656 45.05 -20.85 -12.17
N MET A 657 44.43 -21.75 -11.40
CA MET A 657 43.93 -21.44 -10.06
C MET A 657 45.04 -21.02 -9.08
N ALA A 658 46.24 -21.63 -9.17
CA ALA A 658 47.39 -21.27 -8.35
C ALA A 658 48.07 -19.95 -8.80
N GLU A 659 47.77 -19.47 -10.01
CA GLU A 659 48.24 -18.18 -10.55
C GLU A 659 47.34 -17.01 -10.13
N LEU A 660 46.15 -17.28 -9.59
CA LEU A 660 45.27 -16.24 -9.05
C LEU A 660 45.85 -15.63 -7.77
N PRO A 661 45.64 -14.32 -7.53
CA PRO A 661 45.85 -13.71 -6.22
C PRO A 661 45.02 -14.42 -5.14
N MET A 662 45.57 -14.52 -3.92
CA MET A 662 44.94 -15.27 -2.82
C MET A 662 43.53 -14.78 -2.50
N TYR A 663 43.28 -13.46 -2.56
CA TYR A 663 41.95 -12.90 -2.32
C TYR A 663 40.92 -13.37 -3.35
N LYS A 664 41.28 -13.40 -4.64
CA LYS A 664 40.40 -13.90 -5.72
C LYS A 664 40.16 -15.39 -5.58
N PHE A 665 41.20 -16.15 -5.25
CA PHE A 665 41.08 -17.59 -5.01
C PHE A 665 40.12 -17.87 -3.84
N LYS A 666 40.25 -17.14 -2.72
CA LYS A 666 39.37 -17.27 -1.56
C LYS A 666 37.92 -16.93 -1.91
N GLU A 667 37.70 -15.76 -2.51
CA GLU A 667 36.36 -15.30 -2.89
C GLU A 667 35.67 -16.29 -3.84
N LEU A 668 36.40 -16.80 -4.83
CA LEU A 668 35.88 -17.75 -5.80
C LEU A 668 35.46 -19.08 -5.14
N VAL A 669 36.30 -19.64 -4.25
CA VAL A 669 36.01 -20.91 -3.58
C VAL A 669 34.88 -20.77 -2.55
N GLU A 670 34.89 -19.71 -1.74
CA GLU A 670 33.86 -19.50 -0.71
C GLU A 670 32.49 -19.18 -1.33
N SER A 671 32.44 -18.27 -2.31
CA SER A 671 31.18 -17.93 -2.98
C SER A 671 30.56 -19.14 -3.69
N THR A 672 31.38 -19.95 -4.35
CA THR A 672 30.93 -21.18 -5.02
C THR A 672 30.41 -22.20 -4.02
N TYR A 673 31.15 -22.44 -2.93
CA TYR A 673 30.73 -23.36 -1.87
C TYR A 673 29.39 -22.95 -1.23
N HIS A 674 29.24 -21.68 -0.84
CA HIS A 674 28.01 -21.19 -0.21
C HIS A 674 26.81 -21.26 -1.13
N ARG A 675 26.98 -20.97 -2.43
CA ARG A 675 25.90 -21.12 -3.44
C ARG A 675 25.50 -22.59 -3.63
N MET A 676 26.47 -23.51 -3.62
CA MET A 676 26.19 -24.94 -3.71
C MET A 676 25.47 -25.47 -2.46
N GLU A 677 25.88 -25.06 -1.25
CA GLU A 677 25.18 -25.40 0.01
C GLU A 677 23.74 -24.87 0.02
N ALA A 678 23.51 -23.66 -0.49
CA ALA A 678 22.18 -23.05 -0.56
C ALA A 678 21.32 -23.54 -1.74
N ASN A 679 21.79 -24.50 -2.55
CA ASN A 679 21.13 -25.03 -3.75
C ASN A 679 20.82 -23.97 -4.84
N TYR A 680 21.60 -22.90 -4.93
CA TYR A 680 21.46 -21.83 -5.92
C TYR A 680 22.61 -21.79 -6.95
N PHE A 681 23.39 -22.86 -7.06
CA PHE A 681 24.53 -22.89 -7.97
C PHE A 681 24.11 -23.10 -9.44
N ASN A 682 24.46 -22.15 -10.30
CA ASN A 682 24.38 -22.28 -11.76
C ASN A 682 25.78 -22.06 -12.37
N PRO A 683 26.33 -23.03 -13.15
CA PRO A 683 27.63 -22.91 -13.80
C PRO A 683 27.80 -21.63 -14.64
N LEU A 684 26.72 -21.11 -15.24
CA LEU A 684 26.75 -19.89 -16.07
C LEU A 684 27.03 -18.61 -15.26
N GLN A 685 27.06 -18.68 -13.93
CA GLN A 685 27.26 -17.52 -13.04
C GLN A 685 28.72 -17.33 -12.58
N LEU A 686 29.66 -18.20 -12.98
CA LEU A 686 31.08 -18.09 -12.64
C LEU A 686 31.85 -17.25 -13.66
N THR A 687 31.49 -15.97 -13.80
CA THR A 687 32.10 -15.02 -14.74
C THR A 687 33.40 -14.38 -14.24
N MET A 688 33.82 -14.67 -13.01
CA MET A 688 35.07 -14.17 -12.43
C MET A 688 36.30 -14.85 -13.05
N SER A 689 37.45 -14.14 -13.07
CA SER A 689 38.73 -14.71 -13.51
C SER A 689 39.09 -15.95 -12.68
N GLY A 690 39.24 -17.12 -13.33
CA GLY A 690 39.44 -18.42 -12.68
C GLY A 690 38.15 -19.23 -12.45
N GLY A 691 36.97 -18.66 -12.70
CA GLY A 691 35.68 -19.35 -12.53
C GLY A 691 35.49 -20.55 -13.46
N GLN A 692 35.90 -20.41 -14.73
CA GLN A 692 35.92 -21.54 -15.67
C GLN A 692 36.88 -22.65 -15.22
N ASP A 693 38.01 -22.29 -14.60
CA ASP A 693 38.97 -23.29 -14.11
C ASP A 693 38.42 -24.07 -12.91
N LEU A 694 37.67 -23.41 -12.03
CA LEU A 694 36.97 -24.08 -10.94
C LEU A 694 35.84 -24.98 -11.47
N LEU A 695 35.12 -24.56 -12.51
CA LEU A 695 34.12 -25.39 -13.19
C LEU A 695 34.74 -26.64 -13.80
N ASP A 696 35.82 -26.49 -14.57
CA ASP A 696 36.52 -27.62 -15.19
C ASP A 696 36.98 -28.65 -14.13
N LEU A 697 37.32 -28.20 -12.91
CA LEU A 697 37.65 -29.08 -11.78
C LEU A 697 36.40 -29.73 -11.15
N LEU A 698 35.29 -29.01 -11.04
CA LEU A 698 34.03 -29.53 -10.49
C LEU A 698 33.33 -30.53 -11.43
N GLU A 699 33.44 -30.32 -12.74
CA GLU A 699 32.94 -31.22 -13.79
C GLU A 699 33.67 -32.59 -13.80
N MET A 700 34.75 -32.76 -13.03
CA MET A 700 35.37 -34.07 -12.80
C MET A 700 34.48 -35.03 -11.99
N PHE A 701 33.40 -34.53 -11.38
CA PHE A 701 32.47 -35.31 -10.57
C PHE A 701 31.05 -35.27 -11.14
N ASP A 702 30.44 -36.44 -11.28
CA ASP A 702 29.06 -36.59 -11.77
C ASP A 702 27.99 -36.25 -10.71
N ASN A 703 28.39 -36.12 -9.44
CA ASN A 703 27.49 -35.90 -8.30
C ASN A 703 27.81 -34.59 -7.56
N VAL A 704 26.77 -33.79 -7.30
CA VAL A 704 26.82 -32.51 -6.56
C VAL A 704 27.38 -32.68 -5.14
N GLU A 705 27.12 -33.81 -4.47
CA GLU A 705 27.66 -34.07 -3.13
C GLU A 705 29.18 -34.26 -3.13
N ASP A 706 29.73 -34.88 -4.18
CA ASP A 706 31.17 -35.04 -4.35
C ASP A 706 31.84 -33.71 -4.72
N GLN A 707 31.16 -32.86 -5.50
CA GLN A 707 31.59 -31.49 -5.80
C GLN A 707 31.63 -30.62 -4.52
N LYS A 708 30.57 -30.64 -3.71
CA LYS A 708 30.54 -29.96 -2.39
C LYS A 708 31.66 -30.45 -1.49
N ARG A 709 31.90 -31.77 -1.46
CA ARG A 709 32.98 -32.38 -0.67
C ARG A 709 34.37 -31.94 -1.14
N ALA A 710 34.59 -31.81 -2.44
CA ALA A 710 35.85 -31.32 -2.99
C ALA A 710 36.10 -29.84 -2.64
N LEU A 711 35.07 -28.99 -2.73
CA LEU A 711 35.16 -27.57 -2.34
C LEU A 711 35.37 -27.40 -0.84
N ARG A 712 34.68 -28.18 0.01
CA ARG A 712 34.90 -28.18 1.46
C ARG A 712 36.35 -28.54 1.78
N ARG A 713 36.88 -29.61 1.17
CA ARG A 713 38.29 -30.00 1.30
C ARG A 713 39.24 -28.90 0.86
N MET A 714 38.92 -28.15 -0.20
CA MET A 714 39.71 -27.03 -0.66
C MET A 714 39.72 -25.89 0.37
N ARG A 715 38.56 -25.53 0.93
CA ARG A 715 38.46 -24.54 2.02
C ARG A 715 39.30 -24.93 3.24
N ASP A 716 39.18 -26.18 3.67
CA ASP A 716 39.89 -26.69 4.84
C ASP A 716 41.42 -26.72 4.61
N THR A 717 41.85 -27.16 3.40
CA THR A 717 43.28 -27.30 3.06
C THR A 717 44.00 -25.95 3.04
N PHE A 718 43.31 -24.89 2.61
CA PHE A 718 43.85 -23.53 2.49
C PHE A 718 43.47 -22.60 3.65
N GLY A 719 42.76 -23.10 4.66
CA GLY A 719 42.36 -22.31 5.85
C GLY A 719 41.39 -21.16 5.53
N LEU A 720 40.48 -21.38 4.57
CA LEU A 720 39.50 -20.37 4.13
C LEU A 720 38.27 -20.36 5.07
N PHE A 721 38.48 -19.86 6.28
CA PHE A 721 37.42 -19.62 7.26
C PHE A 721 37.16 -18.11 7.41
N SER A 722 35.89 -17.74 7.57
CA SER A 722 35.47 -16.42 8.04
C SER A 722 35.53 -16.41 9.57
N PRO A 723 36.05 -15.35 10.23
CA PRO A 723 36.29 -15.32 11.68
C PRO A 723 35.05 -15.33 12.59
N ASP A 724 33.86 -15.68 12.09
CA ASP A 724 32.58 -15.52 12.81
C ASP A 724 31.91 -16.84 13.22
N ASN A 725 32.67 -17.90 13.51
CA ASN A 725 32.10 -19.09 14.16
C ASN A 725 33.13 -19.71 15.13
N ASP A 726 33.24 -19.12 16.30
CA ASP A 726 33.58 -19.78 17.59
C ASP A 726 32.76 -19.13 18.70
#